data_AF-A0A839CZN9-F1
#
_entry.id   AF-A0A839CZN9-F1
#
_cell.length_a   1.000
_cell.length_b   1.000
_cell.length_c   1.000
_cell.angle_alpha   90.00
_cell.angle_beta   90.00
_cell.angle_gamma   90.00
#
_symmetry.space_group_name_H-M   'P 1'
#
loop_
_entity.id
_entity.type
_entity.pdbx_description
1 polymer ?
#
loop_
_entity_poly.entity_id
_entity_poly.type
_entity_poly.pdbx_seq_one_letter_code
_entity_poly.pdbx_strand_id
1 'polypeptide(L)'
;MLKLNSLDLSLIFAFLISCLIIGLYKTTKIKDLKEFAIGYKNVSLTTLVCTIYASHIGAGSTIGITGKIYEFGAIFVLKQLLAPIYWLITTRIVASNIEQFKDCMSLGGIMYRLYGSPGRWVVVLASTVASLGTIAAQALALGGVFNYFLGIETGYGILIGYGIITIYSAMGGIRAVIHTEIFKFSIFFFIIPISYIIVFASTGGLEDFISYLPDSHLNIKLSNENISLLASFALYSLLPGVSPAFIQRCLIAKDIRKLKLALKMIALISLPFSAALCLIAYKIRADFPGIAPNTVLLQFIDILPSFLKGIMVAGLMAIIMSMAEAEINACSIILVNDALKILRPNINNTIQLRALRMTTIILSVSSLVLIKFSNNILTLIWLVANFWETLILVPSVSGFLGLKTNSKSFLVSVVVAIIFTLATGAVVQDFAIMSWSFGILGSAIGLFGMHYYQSAISKIKVQPAARSRKDLLFTQNKNMTLEVIKNQYKFIKTILRLLTESQAQHKLEIRKFCTFTLSYYFLYSLDVTSNPGHVIFAYLITIAYFLCMLLLFREYLFTSKFLNKYLHYYWYFLITFCLPFVSSYMLFIGFNDPFWMINGILSAFSLYLFVDARRFLLLYSIGTLGGFILFKLSGFSLEGFQEITTTGRIAYIYLFFLFATLFFLRKREKEQEERFETMHVFGGAMAHEVKSPLATLNMCAQTINSLVQGAFNNKQVKDGNCTFTLKEEDADTLAEFTQMLTKVSSQGISTVDGLLASLKSTVIADDKKNITIEECVTTSILEYKLLNPEKDGVYINIADNFSFFGSMHYVKHLLSNLLTNAYKYGGRNVKIEIRAEKNKLYFRDDGKGIAEDDLPYIFDRFYSKSKSGTGIGLAFCKMVMQDMGGYIECKSKLGKYTEFILTFPKAKKIRKLIKK
;
A
#
# COMPACT_ATOMS: atom_id res chain seq x y z
N MET A 1 34.84 35.14 0.89
CA MET A 1 33.75 35.65 1.75
C MET A 1 32.71 34.56 1.94
N LEU A 2 32.06 34.48 3.09
CA LEU A 2 30.91 33.60 3.31
C LEU A 2 29.70 34.13 2.54
N LYS A 3 28.98 33.26 1.81
CA LYS A 3 27.73 33.61 1.11
C LYS A 3 26.46 33.43 1.96
N LEU A 4 26.65 33.10 3.23
CA LEU A 4 25.60 32.68 4.16
C LEU A 4 25.61 33.56 5.41
N ASN A 5 24.42 33.94 5.88
CA ASN A 5 24.25 34.65 7.14
C ASN A 5 24.38 33.70 8.34
N SER A 6 24.56 34.25 9.54
CA SER A 6 24.70 33.47 10.79
C SER A 6 23.56 32.48 11.04
N LEU A 7 22.33 32.84 10.65
CA LEU A 7 21.16 31.98 10.70
C LEU A 7 21.22 30.82 9.68
N ASP A 8 21.70 31.08 8.46
CA ASP A 8 21.85 30.04 7.44
C ASP A 8 22.94 29.03 7.83
N LEU A 9 24.04 29.53 8.43
CA LEU A 9 25.12 28.72 8.98
C LEU A 9 24.64 27.82 10.14
N SER A 10 23.88 28.37 11.10
CA SER A 10 23.40 27.59 12.25
C SER A 10 22.47 26.46 11.84
N LEU A 11 21.66 26.64 10.79
CA LEU A 11 20.81 25.61 10.20
C LEU A 11 21.63 24.46 9.58
N ILE A 12 22.72 24.77 8.86
CA ILE A 12 23.61 23.75 8.27
C ILE A 12 24.34 22.97 9.36
N PHE A 13 24.89 23.65 10.38
CA PHE A 13 25.51 22.97 11.52
C PHE A 13 24.51 22.11 12.30
N ALA A 14 23.31 22.62 12.57
CA ALA A 14 22.25 21.86 13.22
C ALA A 14 21.84 20.62 12.41
N PHE A 15 21.79 20.71 11.08
CA PHE A 15 21.55 19.56 10.19
C PHE A 15 22.66 18.50 10.30
N LEU A 16 23.94 18.89 10.21
CA LEU A 16 25.08 17.97 10.30
C LEU A 16 25.14 17.27 11.66
N ILE A 17 24.96 18.03 12.75
CA ILE A 17 24.91 17.50 14.11
C ILE A 17 23.70 16.56 14.29
N SER A 18 22.52 16.92 13.76
CA SER A 18 21.33 16.07 13.81
C SER A 18 21.55 14.74 13.08
N CYS A 19 22.17 14.75 11.90
CA CYS A 19 22.54 13.53 11.19
C CYS A 19 23.43 12.61 12.05
N LEU A 20 24.46 13.17 12.69
CA LEU A 20 25.37 12.42 13.56
C LEU A 20 24.63 11.85 14.79
N ILE A 21 23.83 12.66 15.48
CA ILE A 21 23.07 12.22 16.67
C ILE A 21 22.06 11.12 16.30
N ILE A 22 21.27 11.31 15.24
CA ILE A 22 20.27 10.34 14.78
C ILE A 22 20.93 9.01 14.40
N GLY A 23 22.07 9.06 13.68
CA GLY A 23 22.84 7.88 13.31
C GLY A 23 23.42 7.14 14.51
N LEU A 24 24.02 7.86 15.47
CA LEU A 24 24.63 7.27 16.67
C LEU A 24 23.60 6.68 17.65
N TYR A 25 22.41 7.28 17.77
CA TYR A 25 21.38 6.91 18.76
C TYR A 25 20.85 5.47 18.64
N LYS A 26 21.05 4.78 17.51
CA LYS A 26 20.59 3.38 17.29
C LYS A 26 21.70 2.33 17.14
N THR A 27 22.95 2.70 17.37
CA THR A 27 24.13 1.82 17.27
C THR A 27 24.14 0.67 18.28
N THR A 28 23.57 0.86 19.48
CA THR A 28 23.69 -0.04 20.65
C THR A 28 22.94 -1.38 20.56
N LYS A 29 22.33 -1.72 19.41
CA LYS A 29 21.42 -2.88 19.28
C LYS A 29 21.82 -3.91 18.22
N ILE A 30 22.99 -3.83 17.60
CA ILE A 30 23.39 -4.72 16.50
C ILE A 30 24.24 -5.88 17.03
N LYS A 31 23.75 -7.12 16.88
CA LYS A 31 24.40 -8.33 17.44
C LYS A 31 25.08 -9.22 16.39
N ASP A 32 24.68 -9.15 15.13
CA ASP A 32 25.22 -9.97 14.04
C ASP A 32 25.15 -9.28 12.67
N LEU A 33 25.73 -9.92 11.66
CA LEU A 33 25.78 -9.43 10.27
C LEU A 33 24.38 -9.30 9.63
N LYS A 34 23.41 -10.13 10.01
CA LYS A 34 22.04 -10.08 9.48
C LYS A 34 21.27 -8.90 10.06
N GLU A 35 21.49 -8.56 11.33
CA GLU A 35 21.01 -7.31 11.93
C GLU A 35 21.70 -6.08 11.33
N PHE A 36 23.00 -6.15 11.01
CA PHE A 36 23.69 -5.04 10.34
C PHE A 36 23.17 -4.80 8.91
N ALA A 37 22.89 -5.87 8.16
CA ALA A 37 22.49 -5.82 6.76
C ALA A 37 21.00 -5.57 6.51
N ILE A 38 20.11 -6.18 7.32
CA ILE A 38 18.66 -6.15 7.13
C ILE A 38 17.93 -5.32 8.20
N GLY A 39 18.47 -5.22 9.42
CA GLY A 39 18.04 -4.28 10.46
C GLY A 39 16.71 -4.56 11.14
N TYR A 40 15.60 -4.64 10.39
CA TYR A 40 14.24 -4.59 10.92
C TYR A 40 13.44 -5.85 10.58
N LYS A 41 12.65 -6.32 11.56
CA LYS A 41 11.71 -7.44 11.33
C LYS A 41 10.48 -7.03 10.52
N ASN A 42 10.10 -5.75 10.51
CA ASN A 42 9.01 -5.16 9.72
C ASN A 42 9.38 -3.72 9.36
N VAL A 43 9.35 -3.37 8.08
CA VAL A 43 9.62 -2.01 7.58
C VAL A 43 8.31 -1.37 7.09
N SER A 44 8.14 -0.07 7.35
CA SER A 44 6.94 0.65 6.92
C SER A 44 6.98 0.99 5.43
N LEU A 45 5.82 1.23 4.82
CA LEU A 45 5.74 1.66 3.41
C LEU A 45 6.48 2.99 3.20
N THR A 46 6.26 3.96 4.08
CA THR A 46 6.93 5.27 4.04
C THR A 46 8.44 5.12 4.14
N THR A 47 8.92 4.25 5.04
CA THR A 47 10.35 3.95 5.16
C THR A 47 10.92 3.41 3.85
N LEU A 48 10.26 2.44 3.20
CA LEU A 48 10.71 1.93 1.90
C LEU A 48 10.75 3.02 0.83
N VAL A 49 9.76 3.92 0.79
CA VAL A 49 9.73 5.03 -0.16
C VAL A 49 10.90 6.00 0.07
N CYS A 50 11.10 6.45 1.32
CA CYS A 50 12.19 7.36 1.66
C CYS A 50 13.56 6.77 1.36
N THR A 51 13.81 5.53 1.81
CA THR A 51 15.14 4.91 1.74
C THR A 51 15.50 4.53 0.31
N ILE A 52 14.58 3.92 -0.46
CA ILE A 52 14.85 3.56 -1.87
C ILE A 52 15.10 4.80 -2.72
N TYR A 53 14.37 5.90 -2.52
CA TYR A 53 14.55 7.12 -3.31
C TYR A 53 15.79 7.92 -2.89
N ALA A 54 16.05 8.06 -1.58
CA ALA A 54 17.25 8.73 -1.07
C ALA A 54 18.54 7.95 -1.40
N SER A 55 18.48 6.61 -1.47
CA SER A 55 19.57 5.75 -1.98
C SER A 55 19.73 5.78 -3.50
N HIS A 56 18.93 6.55 -4.25
CA HIS A 56 19.01 6.66 -5.72
C HIS A 56 19.31 8.08 -6.22
N ILE A 57 18.95 9.12 -5.45
CA ILE A 57 19.31 10.50 -5.78
C ILE A 57 20.67 10.85 -5.15
N GLY A 58 21.63 11.23 -6.00
CA GLY A 58 22.89 11.87 -5.60
C GLY A 58 23.23 13.07 -6.48
N ALA A 59 24.47 13.59 -6.36
CA ALA A 59 24.96 14.77 -7.06
C ALA A 59 24.76 14.75 -8.59
N GLY A 60 25.01 13.60 -9.23
CA GLY A 60 24.83 13.46 -10.68
C GLY A 60 23.37 13.65 -11.12
N SER A 61 22.42 13.12 -10.34
CA SER A 61 20.99 13.23 -10.60
C SER A 61 20.35 14.57 -10.21
N THR A 62 21.10 15.47 -9.58
CA THR A 62 20.63 16.82 -9.21
C THR A 62 21.50 17.88 -9.85
N ILE A 63 22.68 18.17 -9.31
CA ILE A 63 23.64 19.16 -9.84
C ILE A 63 23.93 18.88 -11.33
N GLY A 64 24.24 17.62 -11.68
CA GLY A 64 24.55 17.23 -13.06
C GLY A 64 23.37 17.38 -14.03
N ILE A 65 22.18 16.92 -13.62
CA ILE A 65 20.96 17.01 -14.46
C ILE A 65 20.50 18.46 -14.62
N THR A 66 20.43 19.24 -13.53
CA THR A 66 20.08 20.67 -13.60
C THR A 66 21.04 21.43 -14.51
N GLY A 67 22.35 21.12 -14.46
CA GLY A 67 23.33 21.68 -15.38
C GLY A 67 23.07 21.30 -16.85
N LYS A 68 22.78 20.02 -17.15
CA LYS A 68 22.49 19.60 -18.53
C LYS A 68 21.16 20.13 -19.07
N ILE A 69 20.18 20.39 -18.21
CA ILE A 69 18.93 21.08 -18.60
C ILE A 69 19.18 22.57 -18.90
N TYR A 70 20.07 23.24 -18.16
CA TYR A 70 20.51 24.62 -18.45
C TYR A 70 21.32 24.73 -19.75
N GLU A 71 22.05 23.68 -20.12
CA GLU A 71 22.92 23.65 -21.31
C GLU A 71 22.15 23.28 -22.59
N PHE A 72 21.30 22.24 -22.51
CA PHE A 72 20.65 21.62 -23.67
C PHE A 72 19.11 21.75 -23.70
N GLY A 73 18.50 22.34 -22.66
CA GLY A 73 17.07 22.65 -22.68
C GLY A 73 16.13 21.45 -22.76
N ALA A 74 15.16 21.53 -23.67
CA ALA A 74 13.96 20.70 -23.70
C ALA A 74 14.24 19.19 -23.80
N ILE A 75 15.34 18.80 -24.45
CA ILE A 75 15.71 17.39 -24.63
C ILE A 75 16.05 16.69 -23.30
N PHE A 76 16.67 17.39 -22.35
CA PHE A 76 16.94 16.87 -21.01
C PHE A 76 15.73 17.02 -20.07
N VAL A 77 14.81 17.95 -20.33
CA VAL A 77 13.49 17.97 -19.67
C VAL A 77 12.71 16.70 -20.02
N LEU A 78 12.65 16.31 -21.30
CA LEU A 78 11.97 15.08 -21.71
C LEU A 78 12.63 13.84 -21.09
N LYS A 79 13.97 13.76 -21.06
CA LYS A 79 14.72 12.71 -20.34
C LYS A 79 14.25 12.56 -18.89
N GLN A 80 13.91 13.68 -18.25
CA GLN A 80 13.48 13.67 -16.86
C GLN A 80 11.99 13.30 -16.71
N LEU A 81 11.13 13.67 -17.67
CA LEU A 81 9.73 13.21 -17.73
C LEU A 81 9.59 11.69 -17.95
N LEU A 82 10.59 11.03 -18.54
CA LEU A 82 10.63 9.57 -18.69
C LEU A 82 11.01 8.81 -17.39
N ALA A 83 11.52 9.50 -16.35
CA ALA A 83 11.97 8.87 -15.11
C ALA A 83 10.96 7.95 -14.39
N PRO A 84 9.63 8.20 -14.40
CA PRO A 84 8.65 7.28 -13.82
C PRO A 84 8.59 5.91 -14.52
N ILE A 85 8.92 5.83 -15.81
CA ILE A 85 8.88 4.60 -16.60
C ILE A 85 9.92 3.60 -16.07
N TYR A 86 11.14 4.08 -15.80
CA TYR A 86 12.21 3.32 -15.14
C TYR A 86 11.74 2.67 -13.83
N TRP A 87 11.04 3.43 -12.97
CA TRP A 87 10.51 2.91 -11.71
C TRP A 87 9.38 1.89 -11.90
N LEU A 88 8.49 2.08 -12.88
CA LEU A 88 7.42 1.14 -13.20
C LEU A 88 7.97 -0.18 -13.77
N ILE A 89 8.99 -0.13 -14.62
CA ILE A 89 9.66 -1.31 -15.18
C ILE A 89 10.46 -2.04 -14.11
N THR A 90 11.21 -1.32 -13.28
CA THR A 90 11.89 -1.88 -12.10
C THR A 90 10.89 -2.55 -11.15
N THR A 91 9.70 -1.97 -10.96
CA THR A 91 8.61 -2.62 -10.21
C THR A 91 8.15 -3.93 -10.85
N ARG A 92 7.99 -3.95 -12.18
CA ARG A 92 7.49 -5.11 -12.92
C ARG A 92 8.51 -6.25 -12.92
N ILE A 93 9.79 -5.96 -13.15
CA ILE A 93 10.87 -6.95 -13.29
C ILE A 93 11.44 -7.36 -11.93
N VAL A 94 12.00 -6.41 -11.17
CA VAL A 94 12.75 -6.73 -9.94
C VAL A 94 11.80 -7.03 -8.79
N ALA A 95 10.90 -6.10 -8.44
CA ALA A 95 10.05 -6.27 -7.26
C ALA A 95 8.95 -7.35 -7.40
N SER A 96 8.66 -7.82 -8.62
CA SER A 96 7.83 -9.03 -8.81
C SER A 96 8.56 -10.32 -8.52
N ASN A 97 9.86 -10.38 -8.79
CA ASN A 97 10.61 -11.63 -8.83
C ASN A 97 11.67 -11.73 -7.72
N ILE A 98 11.88 -10.68 -6.91
CA ILE A 98 12.84 -10.72 -5.79
C ILE A 98 12.42 -11.67 -4.66
N GLU A 99 11.15 -12.10 -4.61
CA GLU A 99 10.66 -13.05 -3.62
C GLU A 99 11.43 -14.39 -3.65
N GLN A 100 11.85 -14.86 -4.83
CA GLN A 100 12.65 -16.08 -4.98
C GLN A 100 14.08 -15.98 -4.39
N PHE A 101 14.50 -14.77 -4.00
CA PHE A 101 15.82 -14.45 -3.48
C PHE A 101 15.82 -13.94 -2.03
N LYS A 102 14.69 -14.02 -1.30
CA LYS A 102 14.56 -13.51 0.08
C LYS A 102 15.58 -14.06 1.10
N ASP A 103 16.20 -15.21 0.81
CA ASP A 103 17.26 -15.79 1.66
C ASP A 103 18.62 -15.12 1.47
N CYS A 104 18.79 -14.38 0.37
CA CYS A 104 20.01 -13.63 0.06
C CYS A 104 20.04 -12.31 0.84
N MET A 105 21.24 -11.88 1.26
CA MET A 105 21.43 -10.60 1.97
C MET A 105 22.04 -9.50 1.07
N SER A 106 22.40 -9.87 -0.16
CA SER A 106 23.15 -9.05 -1.12
C SER A 106 22.89 -9.51 -2.56
N LEU A 107 23.23 -8.68 -3.54
CA LEU A 107 23.22 -9.03 -4.96
C LEU A 107 24.25 -10.14 -5.29
N GLY A 108 25.37 -10.22 -4.57
CA GLY A 108 26.34 -11.32 -4.72
C GLY A 108 25.74 -12.69 -4.35
N GLY A 109 24.86 -12.73 -3.34
CA GLY A 109 24.08 -13.93 -3.02
C GLY A 109 23.08 -14.31 -4.11
N ILE A 110 22.41 -13.33 -4.73
CA ILE A 110 21.49 -13.55 -5.86
C ILE A 110 22.25 -14.13 -7.05
N MET A 111 23.36 -13.50 -7.45
CA MET A 111 24.17 -13.91 -8.58
C MET A 111 24.88 -15.24 -8.35
N TYR A 112 25.18 -15.61 -7.09
CA TYR A 112 25.57 -16.97 -6.75
C TYR A 112 24.46 -18.01 -7.01
N ARG A 113 23.21 -17.71 -6.63
CA ARG A 113 22.07 -18.61 -6.84
C ARG A 113 21.71 -18.79 -8.32
N LEU A 114 22.02 -17.79 -9.16
CA LEU A 114 21.83 -17.82 -10.61
C LEU A 114 23.00 -18.47 -11.37
N TYR A 115 24.25 -18.11 -11.02
CA TYR A 115 25.43 -18.38 -11.84
C TYR A 115 26.59 -19.07 -11.10
N GLY A 116 26.40 -19.45 -9.84
CA GLY A 116 27.40 -20.09 -9.02
C GLY A 116 28.56 -19.16 -8.61
N SER A 117 29.72 -19.76 -8.28
CA SER A 117 30.89 -19.03 -7.80
C SER A 117 31.33 -17.86 -8.71
N PRO A 118 31.38 -17.99 -10.05
CA PRO A 118 31.75 -16.88 -10.94
C PRO A 118 30.82 -15.66 -10.81
N GLY A 119 29.51 -15.89 -10.73
CA GLY A 119 28.52 -14.82 -10.53
C GLY A 119 28.76 -14.02 -9.26
N ARG A 120 29.14 -14.71 -8.17
CA ARG A 120 29.47 -14.05 -6.90
C ARG A 120 30.71 -13.17 -7.00
N TRP A 121 31.82 -13.72 -7.52
CA TRP A 121 33.10 -13.02 -7.55
C TRP A 121 33.13 -11.83 -8.52
N VAL A 122 32.45 -11.94 -9.67
CA VAL A 122 32.29 -10.79 -10.58
C VAL A 122 31.48 -9.67 -9.91
N VAL A 123 30.40 -9.98 -9.18
CA VAL A 123 29.68 -8.95 -8.40
C VAL A 123 30.57 -8.33 -7.33
N VAL A 124 31.33 -9.12 -6.57
CA VAL A 124 32.24 -8.60 -5.52
C VAL A 124 33.22 -7.59 -6.12
N LEU A 125 33.88 -7.91 -7.24
CA LEU A 125 34.85 -7.03 -7.88
C LEU A 125 34.16 -5.80 -8.50
N ALA A 126 33.14 -6.00 -9.34
CA ALA A 126 32.46 -4.93 -10.05
C ALA A 126 31.76 -3.95 -9.10
N SER A 127 31.09 -4.43 -8.04
CA SER A 127 30.44 -3.55 -7.06
C SER A 127 31.46 -2.77 -6.23
N THR A 128 32.63 -3.35 -5.91
CA THR A 128 33.68 -2.60 -5.19
C THR A 128 34.20 -1.42 -6.02
N VAL A 129 34.49 -1.63 -7.31
CA VAL A 129 34.90 -0.54 -8.22
C VAL A 129 33.77 0.49 -8.40
N ALA A 130 32.54 0.02 -8.63
CA ALA A 130 31.37 0.87 -8.84
C ALA A 130 31.05 1.76 -7.64
N SER A 131 31.03 1.18 -6.44
CA SER A 131 30.80 1.93 -5.20
C SER A 131 31.96 2.88 -4.94
N LEU A 132 33.24 2.48 -5.08
CA LEU A 132 34.37 3.40 -4.89
C LEU A 132 34.30 4.65 -5.80
N GLY A 133 34.00 4.48 -7.09
CA GLY A 133 33.83 5.60 -8.01
C GLY A 133 32.63 6.49 -7.68
N THR A 134 31.50 5.89 -7.28
CA THR A 134 30.29 6.63 -6.86
C THR A 134 30.54 7.42 -5.58
N ILE A 135 31.22 6.80 -4.62
CA ILE A 135 31.62 7.39 -3.34
C ILE A 135 32.61 8.55 -3.58
N ALA A 136 33.58 8.42 -4.49
CA ALA A 136 34.48 9.52 -4.87
C ALA A 136 33.73 10.70 -5.53
N ALA A 137 32.78 10.40 -6.42
CA ALA A 137 31.95 11.41 -7.09
C ALA A 137 31.05 12.20 -6.12
N GLN A 138 30.45 11.53 -5.11
CA GLN A 138 29.69 12.22 -4.06
C GLN A 138 30.60 13.02 -3.12
N ALA A 139 31.82 12.55 -2.82
CA ALA A 139 32.79 13.31 -2.02
C ALA A 139 33.17 14.63 -2.69
N LEU A 140 33.55 14.60 -3.97
CA LEU A 140 33.85 15.80 -4.76
C LEU A 140 32.68 16.81 -4.76
N ALA A 141 31.45 16.33 -4.97
CA ALA A 141 30.27 17.17 -4.93
C ALA A 141 30.07 17.83 -3.55
N LEU A 142 30.25 17.07 -2.46
CA LEU A 142 30.11 17.59 -1.10
C LEU A 142 31.18 18.65 -0.81
N GLY A 143 32.44 18.37 -1.15
CA GLY A 143 33.54 19.33 -1.03
C GLY A 143 33.28 20.63 -1.79
N GLY A 144 32.73 20.55 -3.00
CA GLY A 144 32.31 21.72 -3.79
C GLY A 144 31.22 22.56 -3.11
N VAL A 145 30.22 21.92 -2.48
CA VAL A 145 29.18 22.62 -1.70
C VAL A 145 29.77 23.31 -0.47
N PHE A 146 30.67 22.64 0.27
CA PHE A 146 31.41 23.25 1.38
C PHE A 146 32.23 24.46 0.92
N ASN A 147 32.93 24.34 -0.22
CA ASN A 147 33.75 25.43 -0.75
C ASN A 147 32.92 26.64 -1.20
N TYR A 148 31.85 26.39 -1.96
CA TYR A 148 31.02 27.45 -2.53
C TYR A 148 30.29 28.30 -1.48
N PHE A 149 29.70 27.66 -0.45
CA PHE A 149 28.87 28.36 0.53
C PHE A 149 29.60 28.71 1.84
N LEU A 150 30.44 27.80 2.33
CA LEU A 150 31.12 27.94 3.64
C LEU A 150 32.55 28.49 3.50
N GLY A 151 33.09 28.62 2.27
CA GLY A 151 34.47 29.06 2.03
C GLY A 151 35.53 28.08 2.55
N ILE A 152 35.13 26.87 2.93
CA ILE A 152 36.03 25.82 3.44
C ILE A 152 36.71 25.15 2.24
N GLU A 153 38.02 24.93 2.30
CA GLU A 153 38.74 24.25 1.22
C GLU A 153 38.13 22.87 0.93
N THR A 154 38.04 22.49 -0.35
CA THR A 154 37.38 21.25 -0.81
C THR A 154 37.86 20.01 -0.04
N GLY A 155 39.16 19.91 0.26
CA GLY A 155 39.72 18.81 1.05
C GLY A 155 39.17 18.73 2.47
N TYR A 156 39.16 19.84 3.21
CA TYR A 156 38.57 19.89 4.56
C TYR A 156 37.04 19.69 4.54
N GLY A 157 36.35 20.24 3.53
CA GLY A 157 34.91 20.02 3.34
C GLY A 157 34.55 18.54 3.13
N ILE A 158 35.36 17.83 2.33
CA ILE A 158 35.27 16.37 2.19
C ILE A 158 35.50 15.70 3.55
N LEU A 159 36.62 15.97 4.23
CA LEU A 159 36.96 15.31 5.50
C LEU A 159 35.87 15.48 6.58
N ILE A 160 35.28 16.67 6.71
CA ILE A 160 34.19 16.93 7.66
C ILE A 160 32.94 16.14 7.27
N GLY A 161 32.45 16.32 6.03
CA GLY A 161 31.21 15.71 5.58
C GLY A 161 31.27 14.18 5.53
N TYR A 162 32.37 13.61 5.01
CA TYR A 162 32.58 12.17 4.93
C TYR A 162 33.00 11.53 6.24
N GLY A 163 33.72 12.26 7.10
CA GLY A 163 34.00 11.82 8.46
C GLY A 163 32.70 11.52 9.20
N ILE A 164 31.75 12.44 9.15
CA ILE A 164 30.41 12.28 9.74
C ILE A 164 29.72 11.01 9.16
N ILE A 165 29.59 10.88 7.83
CA ILE A 165 28.97 9.69 7.19
C ILE A 165 29.63 8.40 7.68
N THR A 166 30.96 8.33 7.60
CA THR A 166 31.74 7.12 7.86
C THR A 166 31.59 6.66 9.30
N ILE A 167 31.62 7.60 10.27
CA ILE A 167 31.46 7.32 11.69
C ILE A 167 30.10 6.66 11.98
N TYR A 168 28.99 7.30 11.63
CA TYR A 168 27.67 6.77 12.02
C TYR A 168 27.26 5.55 11.18
N SER A 169 27.67 5.48 9.90
CA SER A 169 27.41 4.31 9.04
C SER A 169 28.16 3.06 9.53
N ALA A 170 29.45 3.20 9.88
CA ALA A 170 30.23 2.09 10.44
C ALA A 170 29.62 1.57 11.75
N MET A 171 29.25 2.49 12.66
CA MET A 171 28.74 2.10 13.97
C MET A 171 27.33 1.50 13.92
N GLY A 172 26.45 2.03 13.04
CA GLY A 172 25.00 1.81 13.09
C GLY A 172 24.38 0.99 11.96
N GLY A 173 25.14 0.66 10.91
CA GLY A 173 24.68 -0.15 9.77
C GLY A 173 23.34 0.30 9.19
N ILE A 174 22.56 -0.63 8.61
CA ILE A 174 21.29 -0.28 7.98
C ILE A 174 20.27 0.37 8.93
N ARG A 175 20.38 0.17 10.26
CA ARG A 175 19.45 0.78 11.22
C ARG A 175 19.66 2.28 11.36
N ALA A 176 20.92 2.74 11.39
CA ALA A 176 21.25 4.15 11.35
C ALA A 176 20.89 4.75 9.99
N VAL A 177 21.32 4.11 8.91
CA VAL A 177 21.04 4.50 7.51
C VAL A 177 19.55 4.80 7.30
N ILE A 178 18.67 3.87 7.68
CA ILE A 178 17.23 4.04 7.52
C ILE A 178 16.69 5.28 8.25
N HIS A 179 17.22 5.60 9.45
CA HIS A 179 16.76 6.76 10.23
C HIS A 179 17.32 8.08 9.71
N THR A 180 18.60 8.12 9.31
CA THR A 180 19.21 9.31 8.70
C THR A 180 18.62 9.57 7.32
N GLU A 181 18.35 8.55 6.50
CA GLU A 181 17.68 8.68 5.20
C GLU A 181 16.25 9.25 5.31
N ILE A 182 15.44 8.82 6.29
CA ILE A 182 14.11 9.40 6.50
C ILE A 182 14.19 10.90 6.84
N PHE A 183 15.13 11.28 7.72
CA PHE A 183 15.38 12.68 8.06
C PHE A 183 15.85 13.48 6.84
N LYS A 184 16.89 13.00 6.14
CA LYS A 184 17.48 13.61 4.93
C LYS A 184 16.43 13.78 3.81
N PHE A 185 15.66 12.74 3.52
CA PHE A 185 14.55 12.77 2.55
C PHE A 185 13.51 13.84 2.89
N SER A 186 13.12 13.92 4.17
CA SER A 186 12.08 14.87 4.61
C SER A 186 12.49 16.32 4.42
N ILE A 187 13.79 16.61 4.41
CA ILE A 187 14.35 17.91 4.07
C ILE A 187 14.28 18.10 2.55
N PHE A 188 15.08 17.37 1.77
CA PHE A 188 15.26 17.71 0.35
C PHE A 188 14.00 17.54 -0.51
N PHE A 189 13.11 16.60 -0.18
CA PHE A 189 11.97 16.29 -1.05
C PHE A 189 10.94 17.41 -1.14
N PHE A 190 10.70 18.14 -0.05
CA PHE A 190 9.75 19.26 -0.03
C PHE A 190 10.41 20.61 -0.29
N ILE A 191 11.64 20.80 0.19
CA ILE A 191 12.33 22.10 0.09
C ILE A 191 12.70 22.44 -1.34
N ILE A 192 13.09 21.48 -2.19
CA ILE A 192 13.41 21.79 -3.60
C ILE A 192 12.17 22.34 -4.34
N PRO A 193 10.99 21.68 -4.35
CA PRO A 193 9.77 22.24 -4.93
C PRO A 193 9.33 23.59 -4.30
N ILE A 194 9.38 23.73 -2.96
CA ILE A 194 9.00 24.97 -2.28
C ILE A 194 9.93 26.13 -2.68
N SER A 195 11.24 25.88 -2.75
CA SER A 195 12.23 26.89 -3.13
C SER A 195 12.01 27.43 -4.54
N TYR A 196 11.65 26.55 -5.48
CA TYR A 196 11.26 26.96 -6.82
C TYR A 196 10.01 27.84 -6.81
N ILE A 197 8.93 27.42 -6.13
CA ILE A 197 7.66 28.16 -6.09
C ILE A 197 7.88 29.59 -5.57
N ILE A 198 8.70 29.76 -4.52
CA ILE A 198 8.99 31.07 -3.93
C ILE A 198 9.78 31.96 -4.89
N VAL A 199 10.78 31.43 -5.60
CA VAL A 199 11.54 32.20 -6.59
C VAL A 199 10.67 32.53 -7.80
N PHE A 200 9.85 31.60 -8.28
CA PHE A 200 8.96 31.84 -9.42
C PHE A 200 7.83 32.84 -9.10
N ALA A 201 7.34 32.87 -7.86
CA ALA A 201 6.39 33.91 -7.41
C ALA A 201 6.99 35.33 -7.41
N SER A 202 8.33 35.48 -7.52
CA SER A 202 9.00 36.77 -7.71
C SER A 202 9.23 37.15 -9.18
N THR A 203 8.83 36.30 -10.13
CA THR A 203 8.83 36.60 -11.57
C THR A 203 7.44 37.00 -12.07
N GLY A 204 7.38 37.83 -13.12
CA GLY A 204 6.15 38.39 -13.72
C GLY A 204 5.20 37.38 -14.37
N GLY A 205 5.34 36.09 -14.07
CA GLY A 205 4.54 35.00 -14.64
C GLY A 205 5.30 34.14 -15.64
N LEU A 206 4.58 33.18 -16.20
CA LEU A 206 5.12 32.16 -17.09
C LEU A 206 5.39 32.67 -18.52
N GLU A 207 4.70 33.73 -18.94
CA GLU A 207 4.82 34.34 -20.27
C GLU A 207 6.13 35.14 -20.41
N ASP A 208 6.41 36.05 -19.46
CA ASP A 208 7.71 36.71 -19.31
C ASP A 208 8.85 35.69 -19.27
N PHE A 209 8.73 34.66 -18.43
CA PHE A 209 9.73 33.61 -18.26
C PHE A 209 10.05 32.85 -19.56
N ILE A 210 9.05 32.55 -20.38
CA ILE A 210 9.25 31.90 -21.69
C ILE A 210 9.97 32.83 -22.66
N SER A 211 9.68 34.14 -22.63
CA SER A 211 10.28 35.12 -23.56
C SER A 211 11.81 35.23 -23.44
N TYR A 212 12.38 34.98 -22.26
CA TYR A 212 13.84 35.01 -22.02
C TYR A 212 14.55 33.68 -22.34
N LEU A 213 13.82 32.61 -22.67
CA LEU A 213 14.42 31.30 -22.96
C LEU A 213 14.78 31.17 -24.45
N PRO A 214 15.96 30.62 -24.80
CA PRO A 214 16.31 30.34 -26.19
C PRO A 214 15.34 29.33 -26.83
N ASP A 215 15.11 29.42 -28.14
CA ASP A 215 14.27 28.47 -28.90
C ASP A 215 14.63 26.99 -28.64
N SER A 216 15.92 26.67 -28.44
CA SER A 216 16.39 25.31 -28.14
C SER A 216 15.92 24.76 -26.79
N HIS A 217 15.48 25.64 -25.88
CA HIS A 217 14.94 25.29 -24.57
C HIS A 217 13.42 25.14 -24.58
N LEU A 218 12.75 25.63 -25.62
CA LEU A 218 11.31 25.49 -25.81
C LEU A 218 10.98 24.37 -26.82
N ASN A 219 11.76 24.27 -27.90
CA ASN A 219 11.50 23.37 -29.02
C ASN A 219 12.65 22.38 -29.26
N ILE A 220 12.32 21.09 -29.38
CA ILE A 220 13.28 20.04 -29.73
C ILE A 220 13.39 19.96 -31.26
N LYS A 221 14.50 20.47 -31.83
CA LYS A 221 14.81 20.27 -33.26
C LYS A 221 15.22 18.81 -33.49
N LEU A 222 14.59 18.12 -34.45
CA LEU A 222 14.88 16.72 -34.80
C LEU A 222 16.15 16.59 -35.66
N SER A 223 17.31 16.89 -35.08
CA SER A 223 18.63 16.58 -35.65
C SER A 223 19.01 15.11 -35.38
N ASN A 224 19.93 14.55 -36.17
CA ASN A 224 20.44 13.18 -35.96
C ASN A 224 21.01 12.98 -34.53
N GLU A 225 21.70 13.99 -34.00
CA GLU A 225 22.23 13.98 -32.62
C GLU A 225 21.11 13.93 -31.58
N ASN A 226 20.09 14.79 -31.72
CA ASN A 226 18.95 14.81 -30.80
C ASN A 226 18.14 13.51 -30.89
N ILE A 227 17.96 12.94 -32.08
CA ILE A 227 17.31 11.63 -32.26
C ILE A 227 18.10 10.52 -31.54
N SER A 228 19.44 10.53 -31.64
CA SER A 228 20.31 9.58 -30.94
C SER A 228 20.23 9.73 -29.41
N LEU A 229 20.23 10.96 -28.89
CA LEU A 229 20.05 11.23 -27.46
C LEU A 229 18.66 10.79 -26.97
N LEU A 230 17.59 11.09 -27.72
CA LEU A 230 16.22 10.67 -27.42
C LEU A 230 16.09 9.14 -27.37
N ALA A 231 16.65 8.44 -28.35
CA ALA A 231 16.69 6.97 -28.37
C ALA A 231 17.46 6.41 -27.16
N SER A 232 18.58 7.04 -26.80
CA SER A 232 19.39 6.67 -25.63
C SER A 232 18.62 6.87 -24.31
N PHE A 233 17.88 7.98 -24.16
CA PHE A 233 17.05 8.24 -22.98
C PHE A 233 15.84 7.31 -22.89
N ALA A 234 15.21 6.99 -24.01
CA ALA A 234 14.15 5.99 -24.08
C ALA A 234 14.68 4.60 -23.67
N LEU A 235 15.81 4.17 -24.24
CA LEU A 235 16.47 2.91 -23.90
C LEU A 235 16.82 2.84 -22.41
N TYR A 236 17.50 3.85 -21.86
CA TYR A 236 17.85 3.91 -20.44
C TYR A 236 16.60 3.83 -19.53
N SER A 237 15.51 4.51 -19.91
CA SER A 237 14.24 4.47 -19.16
C SER A 237 13.54 3.11 -19.21
N LEU A 238 13.91 2.23 -20.14
CA LEU A 238 13.43 0.85 -20.24
C LEU A 238 14.29 -0.16 -19.47
N LEU A 239 15.47 0.23 -18.97
CA LEU A 239 16.36 -0.64 -18.21
C LEU A 239 16.02 -0.58 -16.71
N PRO A 240 15.84 -1.73 -16.01
CA PRO A 240 15.50 -1.71 -14.60
C PRO A 240 16.71 -1.49 -13.68
N GLY A 241 16.48 -0.84 -12.53
CA GLY A 241 17.51 -0.62 -11.52
C GLY A 241 18.01 -1.92 -10.87
N VAL A 242 19.33 -2.13 -10.87
CA VAL A 242 19.99 -3.29 -10.24
C VAL A 242 21.20 -2.93 -9.37
N SER A 243 21.35 -1.67 -8.93
CA SER A 243 22.51 -1.27 -8.12
C SER A 243 22.61 -2.04 -6.79
N PRO A 244 23.81 -2.23 -6.22
CA PRO A 244 23.99 -2.95 -4.96
C PRO A 244 23.15 -2.36 -3.82
N ALA A 245 23.16 -1.03 -3.71
CA ALA A 245 22.34 -0.30 -2.75
C ALA A 245 20.85 -0.58 -2.95
N PHE A 246 20.34 -0.41 -4.17
CA PHE A 246 18.93 -0.61 -4.50
C PHE A 246 18.44 -2.03 -4.16
N ILE A 247 19.16 -3.06 -4.61
CA ILE A 247 18.81 -4.46 -4.37
C ILE A 247 18.78 -4.78 -2.87
N GLN A 248 19.70 -4.24 -2.06
CA GLN A 248 19.65 -4.39 -0.61
C GLN A 248 18.34 -3.83 -0.01
N ARG A 249 17.87 -2.65 -0.46
CA ARG A 249 16.59 -2.06 0.05
C ARG A 249 15.39 -2.90 -0.38
N CYS A 250 15.42 -3.52 -1.55
CA CYS A 250 14.39 -4.47 -1.96
C CYS A 250 14.42 -5.77 -1.13
N LEU A 251 15.60 -6.31 -0.79
CA LEU A 251 15.73 -7.51 0.06
C LEU A 251 15.26 -7.27 1.51
N ILE A 252 15.36 -6.03 2.01
CA ILE A 252 14.82 -5.62 3.32
C ILE A 252 13.28 -5.68 3.36
N ALA A 253 12.60 -5.59 2.21
CA ALA A 253 11.15 -5.58 2.13
C ALA A 253 10.53 -6.99 2.16
N LYS A 254 10.11 -7.45 3.36
CA LYS A 254 9.45 -8.75 3.52
C LYS A 254 8.12 -8.91 2.75
N ASP A 255 7.35 -7.84 2.62
CA ASP A 255 6.04 -7.83 1.96
C ASP A 255 6.19 -7.27 0.54
N ILE A 256 6.16 -8.15 -0.47
CA ILE A 256 6.27 -7.78 -1.88
C ILE A 256 5.19 -6.79 -2.31
N ARG A 257 3.99 -6.82 -1.70
CA ARG A 257 2.92 -5.87 -2.04
C ARG A 257 3.27 -4.46 -1.57
N LYS A 258 3.92 -4.33 -0.40
CA LYS A 258 4.45 -3.04 0.08
C LYS A 258 5.63 -2.58 -0.77
N LEU A 259 6.53 -3.47 -1.19
CA LEU A 259 7.64 -3.11 -2.08
C LEU A 259 7.14 -2.58 -3.43
N LYS A 260 6.21 -3.31 -4.07
CA LYS A 260 5.59 -2.89 -5.33
C LYS A 260 4.83 -1.57 -5.19
N LEU A 261 4.15 -1.35 -4.07
CA LEU A 261 3.48 -0.08 -3.79
C LEU A 261 4.47 1.06 -3.57
N ALA A 262 5.59 0.81 -2.87
CA ALA A 262 6.64 1.80 -2.64
C ALA A 262 7.26 2.28 -3.97
N LEU A 263 7.63 1.36 -4.86
CA LEU A 263 8.22 1.73 -6.15
C LEU A 263 7.22 2.46 -7.07
N LYS A 264 5.94 2.07 -7.06
CA LYS A 264 4.88 2.83 -7.76
C LYS A 264 4.66 4.23 -7.17
N MET A 265 4.75 4.38 -5.85
CA MET A 265 4.72 5.70 -5.21
C MET A 265 5.94 6.52 -5.61
N ILE A 266 7.15 5.95 -5.63
CA ILE A 266 8.37 6.62 -6.07
C ILE A 266 8.25 7.11 -7.53
N ALA A 267 7.68 6.30 -8.43
CA ALA A 267 7.42 6.72 -9.81
C ALA A 267 6.62 8.04 -9.87
N LEU A 268 5.51 8.12 -9.11
CA LEU A 268 4.67 9.33 -9.03
C LEU A 268 5.37 10.49 -8.31
N ILE A 269 6.02 10.22 -7.18
CA ILE A 269 6.76 11.16 -6.34
C ILE A 269 7.96 11.78 -7.09
N SER A 270 8.51 11.06 -8.07
CA SER A 270 9.65 11.55 -8.86
C SER A 270 9.31 12.68 -9.83
N LEU A 271 8.04 12.82 -10.24
CA LEU A 271 7.58 13.87 -11.16
C LEU A 271 7.71 15.30 -10.59
N PRO A 272 7.12 15.66 -9.43
CA PRO A 272 7.22 17.04 -8.91
C PRO A 272 8.66 17.43 -8.55
N PHE A 273 9.44 16.48 -8.02
CA PHE A 273 10.87 16.70 -7.75
C PHE A 273 11.65 16.99 -9.04
N SER A 274 11.38 16.22 -10.09
CA SER A 274 11.95 16.40 -11.42
C SER A 274 11.57 17.73 -12.05
N ALA A 275 10.28 18.08 -12.04
CA ALA A 275 9.78 19.34 -12.58
C ALA A 275 10.44 20.54 -11.90
N ALA A 276 10.58 20.51 -10.57
CA ALA A 276 11.29 21.57 -9.84
C ALA A 276 12.74 21.74 -10.32
N LEU A 277 13.49 20.65 -10.53
CA LEU A 277 14.87 20.73 -11.06
C LEU A 277 14.93 21.29 -12.50
N CYS A 278 13.96 20.95 -13.36
CA CYS A 278 13.86 21.50 -14.70
C CYS A 278 13.61 23.01 -14.68
N LEU A 279 12.65 23.45 -13.86
CA LEU A 279 12.24 24.84 -13.79
C LEU A 279 13.30 25.72 -13.09
N ILE A 280 14.03 25.17 -12.10
CA ILE A 280 15.24 25.79 -11.53
C ILE A 280 16.30 26.03 -12.62
N ALA A 281 16.58 25.03 -13.46
CA ALA A 281 17.56 25.18 -14.54
C ALA A 281 17.16 26.29 -15.54
N TYR A 282 15.88 26.33 -15.91
CA TYR A 282 15.35 27.33 -16.83
C TYR A 282 15.33 28.74 -16.23
N LYS A 283 14.97 28.89 -14.95
CA LYS A 283 15.03 30.18 -14.23
C LYS A 283 16.44 30.76 -14.22
N ILE A 284 17.44 29.93 -13.92
CA ILE A 284 18.84 30.37 -13.97
C ILE A 284 19.33 30.61 -15.41
N ARG A 285 18.77 29.91 -16.41
CA ARG A 285 19.07 30.17 -17.82
C ARG A 285 18.56 31.53 -18.30
N ALA A 286 17.38 31.95 -17.84
CA ALA A 286 16.81 33.27 -18.10
C ALA A 286 17.59 34.38 -17.37
N ASP A 287 17.85 34.21 -16.07
CA ASP A 287 18.47 35.25 -15.23
C ASP A 287 19.98 35.41 -15.45
N PHE A 288 20.69 34.31 -15.70
CA PHE A 288 22.16 34.25 -15.74
C PHE A 288 22.65 33.45 -16.96
N PRO A 289 22.56 34.02 -18.18
CA PRO A 289 23.12 33.39 -19.37
C PRO A 289 24.66 33.35 -19.33
N GLY A 290 25.25 32.19 -19.65
CA GLY A 290 26.70 32.01 -19.78
C GLY A 290 27.44 31.47 -18.54
N ILE A 291 26.74 31.07 -17.48
CA ILE A 291 27.38 30.46 -16.31
C ILE A 291 27.77 28.99 -16.56
N ALA A 292 28.68 28.46 -15.75
CA ALA A 292 29.10 27.07 -15.84
C ALA A 292 27.95 26.10 -15.48
N PRO A 293 27.66 25.05 -16.29
CA PRO A 293 26.53 24.15 -16.03
C PRO A 293 26.52 23.48 -14.65
N ASN A 294 27.70 23.21 -14.07
CA ASN A 294 27.84 22.59 -12.75
C ASN A 294 27.55 23.55 -11.58
N THR A 295 27.51 24.87 -11.80
CA THR A 295 27.18 25.86 -10.74
C THR A 295 25.71 26.28 -10.73
N VAL A 296 24.91 25.89 -11.72
CA VAL A 296 23.49 26.31 -11.90
C VAL A 296 22.67 26.14 -10.63
N LEU A 297 22.70 24.96 -10.01
CA LEU A 297 21.94 24.68 -8.77
C LEU A 297 22.50 25.46 -7.56
N LEU A 298 23.80 25.73 -7.53
CA LEU A 298 24.43 26.52 -6.45
C LEU A 298 24.05 28.00 -6.56
N GLN A 299 24.00 28.52 -7.78
CA GLN A 299 23.61 29.90 -8.07
C GLN A 299 22.11 30.14 -7.85
N PHE A 300 21.26 29.14 -8.09
CA PHE A 300 19.86 29.19 -7.66
C PHE A 300 19.70 29.36 -6.15
N ILE A 301 20.51 28.65 -5.36
CA ILE A 301 20.50 28.75 -3.91
C ILE A 301 20.92 30.16 -3.45
N ASP A 302 21.82 30.84 -4.16
CA ASP A 302 22.23 32.21 -3.82
C ASP A 302 21.10 33.25 -3.95
N ILE A 303 20.12 33.03 -4.82
CA ILE A 303 18.96 33.91 -5.02
C ILE A 303 17.92 33.73 -3.91
N LEU A 304 17.92 32.59 -3.22
CA LEU A 304 16.94 32.31 -2.16
C LEU A 304 17.10 33.28 -0.98
N PRO A 305 15.98 33.68 -0.33
CA PRO A 305 16.05 34.43 0.92
C PRO A 305 16.77 33.61 2.00
N SER A 306 17.38 34.31 2.98
CA SER A 306 17.90 33.67 4.20
C SER A 306 16.83 32.81 4.90
N PHE A 307 17.28 31.89 5.75
CA PHE A 307 16.52 30.73 6.25
C PHE A 307 16.28 29.68 5.15
N LEU A 308 15.63 30.04 4.05
CA LEU A 308 15.38 29.11 2.95
C LEU A 308 16.68 28.70 2.25
N LYS A 309 17.63 29.64 2.08
CA LYS A 309 18.99 29.40 1.59
C LYS A 309 19.72 28.34 2.43
N GLY A 310 19.87 28.55 3.74
CA GLY A 310 20.53 27.59 4.63
C GLY A 310 19.87 26.20 4.65
N ILE A 311 18.55 26.15 4.63
CA ILE A 311 17.79 24.89 4.55
C ILE A 311 17.98 24.18 3.19
N MET A 312 18.07 24.92 2.09
CA MET A 312 18.31 24.37 0.76
C MET A 312 19.74 23.83 0.61
N VAL A 313 20.75 24.50 1.19
CA VAL A 313 22.12 23.96 1.29
C VAL A 313 22.11 22.65 2.08
N ALA A 314 21.46 22.62 3.25
CA ALA A 314 21.30 21.39 4.03
C ALA A 314 20.58 20.27 3.25
N GLY A 315 19.56 20.60 2.46
CA GLY A 315 18.87 19.67 1.56
C GLY A 315 19.77 19.12 0.44
N LEU A 316 20.61 19.96 -0.17
CA LEU A 316 21.59 19.52 -1.17
C LEU A 316 22.64 18.59 -0.57
N MET A 317 23.15 18.91 0.62
CA MET A 317 24.04 18.03 1.38
C MET A 317 23.34 16.72 1.74
N ALA A 318 22.08 16.75 2.17
CA ALA A 318 21.27 15.58 2.50
C ALA A 318 21.12 14.60 1.32
N ILE A 319 20.99 15.10 0.09
CA ILE A 319 21.00 14.29 -1.13
C ILE A 319 22.35 13.59 -1.30
N ILE A 320 23.44 14.37 -1.35
CA ILE A 320 24.80 13.87 -1.62
C ILE A 320 25.22 12.83 -0.56
N MET A 321 24.96 13.11 0.72
CA MET A 321 25.27 12.22 1.84
C MET A 321 24.43 10.94 1.86
N SER A 322 23.23 10.92 1.26
CA SER A 322 22.37 9.72 1.23
C SER A 322 22.86 8.71 0.20
N MET A 323 23.19 9.15 -1.01
CA MET A 323 23.75 8.27 -2.05
C MET A 323 25.09 7.65 -1.60
N ALA A 324 25.99 8.44 -1.01
CA ALA A 324 27.28 7.97 -0.52
C ALA A 324 27.14 6.89 0.57
N GLU A 325 26.32 7.17 1.59
CA GLU A 325 26.02 6.22 2.67
C GLU A 325 25.42 4.90 2.12
N ALA A 326 24.54 5.01 1.12
CA ALA A 326 23.83 3.87 0.60
C ALA A 326 24.75 2.84 -0.06
N GLU A 327 25.72 3.32 -0.85
CA GLU A 327 26.75 2.53 -1.52
C GLU A 327 27.79 1.96 -0.53
N ILE A 328 28.27 2.77 0.43
CA ILE A 328 29.20 2.33 1.48
C ILE A 328 28.64 1.12 2.24
N ASN A 329 27.37 1.18 2.65
CA ASN A 329 26.71 0.10 3.39
C ASN A 329 26.51 -1.16 2.52
N ALA A 330 26.09 -1.00 1.26
CA ALA A 330 25.86 -2.14 0.37
C ALA A 330 27.16 -2.88 0.00
N CYS A 331 28.22 -2.13 -0.31
CA CYS A 331 29.51 -2.68 -0.67
C CYS A 331 30.21 -3.36 0.53
N SER A 332 30.15 -2.75 1.73
CA SER A 332 30.73 -3.38 2.94
C SER A 332 30.09 -4.74 3.25
N ILE A 333 28.78 -4.88 3.03
CA ILE A 333 28.05 -6.15 3.18
C ILE A 333 28.45 -7.17 2.12
N ILE A 334 28.60 -6.78 0.85
CA ILE A 334 29.08 -7.68 -0.20
C ILE A 334 30.49 -8.19 0.12
N LEU A 335 31.42 -7.30 0.46
CA LEU A 335 32.79 -7.67 0.81
C LEU A 335 32.87 -8.64 2.01
N VAL A 336 32.04 -8.45 3.04
CA VAL A 336 32.09 -9.33 4.22
C VAL A 336 31.30 -10.63 4.02
N ASN A 337 30.08 -10.57 3.49
CA ASN A 337 29.21 -11.74 3.34
C ASN A 337 29.60 -12.63 2.15
N ASP A 338 29.95 -12.03 1.02
CA ASP A 338 30.14 -12.75 -0.25
C ASP A 338 31.61 -13.07 -0.54
N ALA A 339 32.56 -12.30 0.02
CA ALA A 339 34.00 -12.61 -0.09
C ALA A 339 34.59 -13.13 1.24
N LEU A 340 34.68 -12.30 2.28
CA LEU A 340 35.43 -12.65 3.50
C LEU A 340 34.92 -13.93 4.19
N LYS A 341 33.60 -14.08 4.33
CA LYS A 341 32.97 -15.28 4.92
C LYS A 341 33.20 -16.56 4.10
N ILE A 342 33.47 -16.43 2.80
CA ILE A 342 33.76 -17.56 1.92
C ILE A 342 35.25 -17.94 2.00
N LEU A 343 36.13 -16.93 2.06
CA LEU A 343 37.57 -17.12 2.27
C LEU A 343 37.91 -17.62 3.68
N ARG A 344 37.09 -17.30 4.69
CA ARG A 344 37.22 -17.78 6.07
C ARG A 344 35.86 -18.20 6.63
N PRO A 345 35.45 -19.48 6.47
CA PRO A 345 34.12 -19.96 6.89
C PRO A 345 33.85 -19.83 8.41
N ASN A 346 34.87 -20.02 9.25
CA ASN A 346 34.74 -20.12 10.71
C ASN A 346 34.87 -18.76 11.45
N ILE A 347 34.46 -17.65 10.84
CA ILE A 347 34.54 -16.32 11.48
C ILE A 347 33.35 -16.07 12.43
N ASN A 348 33.65 -15.85 13.72
CA ASN A 348 32.65 -15.48 14.73
C ASN A 348 31.93 -14.16 14.39
N ASN A 349 30.68 -14.02 14.86
CA ASN A 349 29.83 -12.83 14.61
C ASN A 349 30.50 -11.50 15.03
N THR A 350 31.29 -11.50 16.11
CA THR A 350 32.09 -10.33 16.53
C THR A 350 33.18 -9.95 15.54
N ILE A 351 33.82 -10.93 14.90
CA ILE A 351 34.81 -10.70 13.84
C ILE A 351 34.11 -10.20 12.56
N GLN A 352 32.95 -10.75 12.21
CA GLN A 352 32.13 -10.27 11.08
C GLN A 352 31.70 -8.79 11.27
N LEU A 353 31.25 -8.42 12.47
CA LEU A 353 30.88 -7.03 12.79
C LEU A 353 32.08 -6.07 12.79
N ARG A 354 33.24 -6.50 13.28
CA ARG A 354 34.49 -5.71 13.16
C ARG A 354 34.89 -5.56 11.69
N ALA A 355 34.79 -6.62 10.89
CA ALA A 355 35.08 -6.57 9.46
C ALA A 355 34.16 -5.59 8.72
N LEU A 356 32.84 -5.59 8.98
CA LEU A 356 31.89 -4.63 8.38
C LEU A 356 32.21 -3.17 8.71
N ARG A 357 32.62 -2.91 9.96
CA ARG A 357 33.08 -1.59 10.42
C ARG A 357 34.35 -1.16 9.70
N MET A 358 35.33 -2.06 9.61
CA MET A 358 36.59 -1.78 8.94
C MET A 358 36.42 -1.62 7.43
N THR A 359 35.62 -2.45 6.74
CA THR A 359 35.39 -2.30 5.31
C THR A 359 34.65 -1.01 4.99
N THR A 360 33.68 -0.58 5.82
CA THR A 360 33.07 0.75 5.70
C THR A 360 34.12 1.87 5.75
N ILE A 361 35.04 1.85 6.73
CA ILE A 361 36.10 2.87 6.84
C ILE A 361 37.07 2.80 5.66
N ILE A 362 37.51 1.59 5.27
CA ILE A 362 38.43 1.36 4.16
C ILE A 362 37.82 1.83 2.84
N LEU A 363 36.53 1.58 2.57
CA LEU A 363 35.86 2.06 1.36
C LEU A 363 35.82 3.59 1.30
N SER A 364 35.45 4.26 2.40
CA SER A 364 35.49 5.71 2.49
C SER A 364 36.89 6.28 2.21
N VAL A 365 37.93 5.76 2.88
CA VAL A 365 39.31 6.26 2.72
C VAL A 365 39.87 5.96 1.33
N SER A 366 39.68 4.75 0.81
CA SER A 366 40.13 4.36 -0.54
C SER A 366 39.48 5.19 -1.65
N SER A 367 38.23 5.63 -1.46
CA SER A 367 37.56 6.51 -2.45
C SER A 367 38.27 7.86 -2.61
N LEU A 368 38.92 8.38 -1.56
CA LEU A 368 39.66 9.64 -1.60
C LEU A 368 40.89 9.56 -2.51
N VAL A 369 41.46 8.37 -2.68
CA VAL A 369 42.59 8.14 -3.60
C VAL A 369 42.15 8.36 -5.06
N LEU A 370 40.93 7.94 -5.43
CA LEU A 370 40.41 8.13 -6.79
C LEU A 370 40.21 9.62 -7.15
N ILE A 371 39.91 10.45 -6.16
CA ILE A 371 39.76 11.91 -6.35
C ILE A 371 41.05 12.53 -6.89
N LYS A 372 42.23 12.05 -6.45
CA LYS A 372 43.54 12.51 -6.96
C LYS A 372 43.74 12.22 -8.45
N PHE A 373 43.09 11.19 -8.99
CA PHE A 373 43.22 10.78 -10.39
C PHE A 373 42.11 11.36 -11.30
N SER A 374 40.97 11.76 -10.73
CA SER A 374 39.90 12.42 -11.49
C SER A 374 39.16 13.44 -10.63
N ASN A 375 39.37 14.72 -10.97
CA ASN A 375 38.64 15.84 -10.37
C ASN A 375 37.24 16.05 -10.98
N ASN A 376 36.86 15.29 -12.02
CA ASN A 376 35.60 15.46 -12.73
C ASN A 376 34.58 14.40 -12.30
N ILE A 377 33.51 14.87 -11.64
CA ILE A 377 32.37 14.07 -11.17
C ILE A 377 31.73 13.26 -12.33
N LEU A 378 31.62 13.86 -13.53
CA LEU A 378 30.97 13.22 -14.67
C LEU A 378 31.81 12.05 -15.22
N THR A 379 33.13 12.21 -15.29
CA THR A 379 34.07 11.15 -15.71
C THR A 379 34.01 9.95 -14.76
N LEU A 380 33.96 10.19 -13.44
CA LEU A 380 33.80 9.12 -12.45
C LEU A 380 32.46 8.36 -12.61
N ILE A 381 31.36 9.07 -12.85
CA ILE A 381 30.04 8.46 -13.07
C ILE A 381 30.04 7.59 -14.33
N TRP A 382 30.60 8.09 -15.44
CA TRP A 382 30.67 7.34 -16.69
C TRP A 382 31.58 6.11 -16.60
N LEU A 383 32.70 6.21 -15.89
CA LEU A 383 33.56 5.07 -15.57
C LEU A 383 32.76 4.00 -14.81
N VAL A 384 32.06 4.38 -13.75
CA VAL A 384 31.22 3.46 -12.97
C VAL A 384 30.17 2.78 -13.85
N ALA A 385 29.43 3.53 -14.67
CA ALA A 385 28.38 2.97 -15.54
C ALA A 385 28.95 1.95 -16.55
N ASN A 386 30.08 2.28 -17.20
CA ASN A 386 30.73 1.44 -18.21
C ASN A 386 31.28 0.12 -17.65
N PHE A 387 31.65 0.06 -16.36
CA PHE A 387 32.17 -1.15 -15.71
C PHE A 387 31.14 -1.91 -14.86
N TRP A 388 30.07 -1.26 -14.39
CA TRP A 388 29.03 -1.92 -13.58
C TRP A 388 27.89 -2.49 -14.43
N GLU A 389 27.24 -1.63 -15.21
CA GLU A 389 25.95 -1.96 -15.83
C GLU A 389 26.14 -2.92 -17.00
N THR A 390 27.18 -2.73 -17.79
CA THR A 390 27.57 -3.62 -18.90
C THR A 390 27.74 -5.07 -18.42
N LEU A 391 28.36 -5.30 -17.25
CA LEU A 391 28.66 -6.64 -16.74
C LEU A 391 27.49 -7.29 -16.01
N ILE A 392 26.70 -6.50 -15.26
CA ILE A 392 25.74 -7.03 -14.28
C ILE A 392 24.28 -6.91 -14.73
N LEU A 393 23.92 -5.92 -15.56
CA LEU A 393 22.53 -5.61 -15.89
C LEU A 393 21.84 -6.76 -16.62
N VAL A 394 22.36 -7.17 -17.78
CA VAL A 394 21.69 -8.19 -18.61
C VAL A 394 21.60 -9.55 -17.91
N PRO A 395 22.66 -10.07 -17.24
CA PRO A 395 22.54 -11.28 -16.43
C PRO A 395 21.56 -11.16 -15.26
N SER A 396 21.60 -10.07 -14.49
CA SER A 396 20.68 -9.88 -13.35
C SER A 396 19.22 -9.83 -13.79
N VAL A 397 18.93 -9.07 -14.86
CA VAL A 397 17.58 -8.95 -15.43
C VAL A 397 17.09 -10.29 -15.97
N SER A 398 17.94 -11.02 -16.69
CA SER A 398 17.61 -12.36 -17.18
C SER A 398 17.26 -13.32 -16.03
N GLY A 399 18.05 -13.29 -14.95
CA GLY A 399 17.77 -14.05 -13.74
C GLY A 399 16.47 -13.66 -13.04
N PHE A 400 16.17 -12.35 -12.92
CA PHE A 400 14.88 -11.89 -12.39
C PHE A 400 13.69 -12.31 -13.26
N LEU A 401 13.85 -12.37 -14.58
CA LEU A 401 12.82 -12.88 -15.50
C LEU A 401 12.69 -14.42 -15.49
N GLY A 402 13.52 -15.12 -14.71
CA GLY A 402 13.45 -16.58 -14.54
C GLY A 402 14.19 -17.39 -15.61
N LEU A 403 15.03 -16.74 -16.43
CA LEU A 403 15.81 -17.40 -17.48
C LEU A 403 16.98 -18.20 -16.85
N LYS A 404 16.79 -19.51 -16.73
CA LYS A 404 17.81 -20.44 -16.21
C LYS A 404 18.95 -20.58 -17.22
N THR A 405 20.02 -19.86 -16.93
CA THR A 405 21.31 -19.87 -17.64
C THR A 405 22.38 -20.51 -16.73
N ASN A 406 23.63 -20.65 -17.20
CA ASN A 406 24.69 -21.27 -16.39
C ASN A 406 25.95 -20.38 -16.28
N SER A 407 26.90 -20.84 -15.46
CA SER A 407 28.17 -20.15 -15.19
C SER A 407 29.01 -19.89 -16.44
N LYS A 408 28.95 -20.77 -17.45
CA LYS A 408 29.67 -20.58 -18.73
C LYS A 408 29.04 -19.46 -19.55
N SER A 409 27.71 -19.44 -19.70
CA SER A 409 27.02 -18.33 -20.39
C SER A 409 27.26 -16.99 -19.70
N PHE A 410 27.31 -16.96 -18.37
CA PHE A 410 27.65 -15.76 -17.61
C PHE A 410 29.10 -15.30 -17.82
N LEU A 411 30.08 -16.21 -17.79
CA LEU A 411 31.47 -15.85 -18.04
C LEU A 411 31.69 -15.32 -19.47
N VAL A 412 31.04 -15.93 -20.48
CA VAL A 412 31.07 -15.43 -21.86
C VAL A 412 30.40 -14.04 -21.96
N SER A 413 29.26 -13.83 -21.30
CA SER A 413 28.61 -12.52 -21.18
C SER A 413 29.55 -11.44 -20.64
N VAL A 414 30.25 -11.72 -19.54
CA VAL A 414 31.22 -10.79 -18.93
C VAL A 414 32.40 -10.49 -19.87
N VAL A 415 33.00 -11.52 -20.49
CA VAL A 415 34.15 -11.34 -21.41
C VAL A 415 33.75 -10.55 -22.65
N VAL A 416 32.63 -10.88 -23.29
CA VAL A 416 32.15 -10.17 -24.50
C VAL A 416 31.73 -8.74 -24.16
N ALA A 417 31.12 -8.49 -22.99
CA ALA A 417 30.83 -7.14 -22.52
C ALA A 417 32.11 -6.29 -22.36
N ILE A 418 33.15 -6.82 -21.71
CA ILE A 418 34.45 -6.12 -21.56
C ILE A 418 35.06 -5.82 -22.93
N ILE A 419 35.10 -6.79 -23.85
CA ILE A 419 35.64 -6.60 -25.20
C ILE A 419 34.89 -5.50 -25.94
N PHE A 420 33.55 -5.49 -25.91
CA PHE A 420 32.75 -4.47 -26.59
C PHE A 420 32.95 -3.09 -25.95
N THR A 421 32.91 -2.97 -24.63
CA THR A 421 33.14 -1.69 -23.93
C THR A 421 34.53 -1.12 -24.24
N LEU A 422 35.58 -1.95 -24.20
CA LEU A 422 36.96 -1.50 -24.45
C LEU A 422 37.20 -1.21 -25.94
N ALA A 423 36.67 -2.02 -26.86
CA ALA A 423 36.82 -1.78 -28.29
C ALA A 423 36.11 -0.49 -28.72
N THR A 424 34.86 -0.28 -28.29
CA THR A 424 34.14 0.97 -28.57
C THR A 424 34.80 2.16 -27.87
N GLY A 425 35.28 2.01 -26.63
CA GLY A 425 36.02 3.06 -25.93
C GLY A 425 37.33 3.45 -26.63
N ALA A 426 38.07 2.48 -27.19
CA ALA A 426 39.29 2.73 -27.96
C ALA A 426 39.02 3.41 -29.31
N VAL A 427 37.92 3.04 -30.00
CA VAL A 427 37.52 3.65 -31.28
C VAL A 427 36.97 5.06 -31.11
N VAL A 428 36.14 5.29 -30.09
CA VAL A 428 35.52 6.60 -29.80
C VAL A 428 36.47 7.52 -29.00
N GLN A 429 37.54 6.96 -28.42
CA GLN A 429 38.48 7.63 -27.51
C GLN A 429 37.83 8.21 -26.23
N ASP A 430 36.61 7.77 -25.89
CA ASP A 430 35.88 8.17 -24.69
C ASP A 430 35.05 7.00 -24.12
N PHE A 431 34.97 6.93 -22.80
CA PHE A 431 34.19 5.94 -22.05
C PHE A 431 32.85 6.55 -21.61
N ALA A 432 31.95 6.79 -22.56
CA ALA A 432 30.67 7.44 -22.34
C ALA A 432 29.46 6.56 -22.76
N ILE A 433 28.44 7.16 -23.39
CA ILE A 433 27.16 6.51 -23.77
C ILE A 433 27.39 5.36 -24.77
N MET A 434 28.29 5.55 -25.75
CA MET A 434 28.51 4.57 -26.82
C MET A 434 29.17 3.29 -26.30
N SER A 435 30.28 3.40 -25.56
CA SER A 435 30.94 2.24 -24.94
C SER A 435 30.04 1.50 -23.95
N TRP A 436 29.18 2.22 -23.22
CA TRP A 436 28.19 1.64 -22.31
C TRP A 436 27.11 0.85 -23.08
N SER A 437 26.55 1.43 -24.14
CA SER A 437 25.51 0.80 -24.96
C SER A 437 26.03 -0.47 -25.66
N PHE A 438 27.22 -0.39 -26.25
CA PHE A 438 27.87 -1.54 -26.89
C PHE A 438 28.30 -2.60 -25.86
N GLY A 439 28.73 -2.21 -24.65
CA GLY A 439 28.99 -3.14 -23.56
C GLY A 439 27.76 -3.94 -23.12
N ILE A 440 26.60 -3.30 -22.99
CA ILE A 440 25.31 -3.97 -22.72
C ILE A 440 24.94 -4.91 -23.88
N LEU A 441 25.15 -4.50 -25.13
CA LEU A 441 24.91 -5.35 -26.30
C LEU A 441 25.82 -6.59 -26.30
N GLY A 442 27.12 -6.41 -26.03
CA GLY A 442 28.08 -7.51 -25.89
C GLY A 442 27.72 -8.47 -24.75
N SER A 443 27.25 -7.93 -23.62
CA SER A 443 26.71 -8.69 -22.49
C SER A 443 25.54 -9.58 -22.89
N ALA A 444 24.59 -9.04 -23.66
CA ALA A 444 23.45 -9.78 -24.19
C ALA A 444 23.85 -10.84 -25.22
N ILE A 445 24.71 -10.49 -26.20
CA ILE A 445 25.22 -11.41 -27.21
C ILE A 445 25.94 -12.59 -26.54
N GLY A 446 26.83 -12.33 -25.58
CA GLY A 446 27.56 -13.37 -24.87
C GLY A 446 26.65 -14.26 -24.01
N LEU A 447 25.67 -13.69 -23.30
CA LEU A 447 24.75 -14.46 -22.45
C LEU A 447 23.81 -15.34 -23.27
N PHE A 448 23.09 -14.75 -24.21
CA PHE A 448 22.08 -15.44 -25.02
C PHE A 448 22.71 -16.33 -26.08
N GLY A 449 23.74 -15.85 -26.79
CA GLY A 449 24.47 -16.63 -27.79
C GLY A 449 25.03 -17.92 -27.19
N MET A 450 25.72 -17.85 -26.05
CA MET A 450 26.26 -19.04 -25.39
C MET A 450 25.16 -19.93 -24.80
N HIS A 451 24.04 -19.37 -24.32
CA HIS A 451 22.89 -20.15 -23.85
C HIS A 451 22.24 -20.96 -24.98
N TYR A 452 21.95 -20.33 -26.12
CA TYR A 452 21.34 -21.02 -27.26
C TYR A 452 22.31 -21.99 -27.94
N TYR A 453 23.60 -21.66 -28.04
CA TYR A 453 24.64 -22.57 -28.54
C TYR A 453 24.69 -23.89 -27.74
N GLN A 454 24.69 -23.80 -26.41
CA GLN A 454 24.62 -24.97 -25.53
C GLN A 454 23.29 -25.73 -25.66
N SER A 455 22.18 -25.01 -25.82
CA SER A 455 20.84 -25.61 -26.03
C SER A 455 20.71 -26.32 -27.39
N ALA A 456 21.46 -25.90 -28.41
CA ALA A 456 21.49 -26.55 -29.72
C ALA A 456 22.36 -27.82 -29.72
N ILE A 457 23.47 -27.81 -28.96
CA ILE A 457 24.43 -28.93 -28.91
C ILE A 457 24.02 -30.02 -27.91
N SER A 458 23.39 -29.66 -26.80
CA SER A 458 22.88 -30.63 -25.83
C SER A 458 21.39 -30.92 -26.06
N LYS A 459 21.04 -32.16 -26.38
CA LYS A 459 19.64 -32.63 -26.50
C LYS A 459 18.94 -32.68 -25.12
N ILE A 460 18.72 -31.51 -24.50
CA ILE A 460 18.11 -31.36 -23.19
C ILE A 460 16.75 -30.66 -23.34
N LYS A 461 15.68 -31.31 -22.87
CA LYS A 461 14.32 -30.76 -22.89
C LYS A 461 14.24 -29.47 -22.08
N VAL A 462 14.01 -28.34 -22.77
CA VAL A 462 13.52 -27.12 -22.14
C VAL A 462 12.10 -27.39 -21.64
N GLN A 463 11.92 -27.55 -20.32
CA GLN A 463 10.58 -27.64 -19.72
C GLN A 463 9.91 -26.26 -19.74
N PRO A 464 8.68 -26.12 -20.26
CA PRO A 464 7.97 -24.86 -20.26
C PRO A 464 7.59 -24.43 -18.85
N ALA A 465 7.68 -23.13 -18.57
CA ALA A 465 7.41 -22.57 -17.26
C ALA A 465 5.95 -22.79 -16.82
N ALA A 466 5.76 -23.37 -15.63
CA ALA A 466 4.45 -23.52 -15.03
C ALA A 466 3.85 -22.14 -14.70
N ARG A 467 2.90 -21.68 -15.53
CA ARG A 467 2.11 -20.47 -15.27
C ARG A 467 1.27 -20.67 -14.00
N SER A 468 1.70 -20.10 -12.87
CA SER A 468 0.88 -20.06 -11.67
C SER A 468 -0.29 -19.09 -11.87
N ARG A 469 -1.49 -19.67 -11.99
CA ARG A 469 -2.76 -18.99 -12.19
C ARG A 469 -3.12 -18.16 -10.95
N LYS A 470 -2.79 -16.86 -10.93
CA LYS A 470 -3.15 -15.94 -9.84
C LYS A 470 -3.21 -14.46 -10.29
N ASP A 471 -4.27 -14.13 -11.01
CA ASP A 471 -4.85 -12.78 -11.02
C ASP A 471 -6.35 -12.91 -11.33
N LEU A 472 -7.15 -13.08 -10.27
CA LEU A 472 -8.57 -12.73 -10.29
C LEU A 472 -8.91 -11.99 -8.99
N LEU A 473 -9.25 -10.71 -9.16
CA LEU A 473 -10.01 -9.84 -8.27
C LEU A 473 -9.44 -9.54 -6.87
N PHE A 474 -9.01 -8.27 -6.71
CA PHE A 474 -8.79 -7.64 -5.41
C PHE A 474 -9.46 -6.26 -5.36
N THR A 475 -10.76 -6.26 -5.06
CA THR A 475 -11.55 -5.10 -4.62
C THR A 475 -12.36 -5.60 -3.43
N GLN A 476 -12.13 -5.10 -2.21
CA GLN A 476 -12.78 -3.90 -1.67
C GLN A 476 -14.33 -3.98 -1.75
N ASN A 477 -15.10 -3.70 -0.70
CA ASN A 477 -14.76 -2.81 0.41
C ASN A 477 -15.52 -3.10 1.72
N LYS A 478 -15.04 -2.46 2.79
CA LYS A 478 -15.84 -2.09 3.98
C LYS A 478 -17.06 -1.30 3.49
N ASN A 479 -18.29 -1.64 3.90
CA ASN A 479 -19.46 -0.81 3.59
C ASN A 479 -20.41 -0.52 4.79
N MET A 480 -20.23 0.67 5.37
CA MET A 480 -21.18 1.45 6.18
C MET A 480 -21.82 0.85 7.46
N THR A 481 -21.63 1.58 8.56
CA THR A 481 -22.67 1.89 9.55
C THR A 481 -23.86 2.53 8.88
N LEU A 482 -25.05 2.33 9.45
CA LEU A 482 -26.00 3.43 9.60
C LEU A 482 -27.00 3.12 10.73
N GLU A 483 -26.66 3.57 11.94
CA GLU A 483 -27.66 4.04 12.93
C GLU A 483 -27.53 5.58 13.10
N VAL A 484 -27.46 6.31 11.97
CA VAL A 484 -28.38 7.45 11.82
C VAL A 484 -29.68 6.75 11.39
N ILE A 485 -30.76 6.70 12.18
CA ILE A 485 -31.57 7.85 12.57
C ILE A 485 -32.26 7.51 13.91
N LYS A 486 -31.58 7.79 15.03
CA LYS A 486 -32.31 8.25 16.21
C LYS A 486 -32.34 9.78 16.17
N ASN A 487 -33.31 10.34 15.43
CA ASN A 487 -33.78 11.75 15.39
C ASN A 487 -35.14 11.95 16.15
N GLN A 488 -35.65 13.10 16.63
CA GLN A 488 -35.18 14.50 16.74
C GLN A 488 -35.02 14.94 18.24
N TYR A 489 -33.81 15.38 18.62
CA TYR A 489 -33.26 16.05 19.84
C TYR A 489 -31.71 16.10 19.81
N LYS A 490 -30.92 15.44 18.95
CA LYS A 490 -31.12 14.77 17.65
C LYS A 490 -31.59 15.72 16.51
N PHE A 491 -31.44 17.05 16.71
CA PHE A 491 -31.51 18.08 15.66
C PHE A 491 -30.25 18.96 15.75
N ILE A 492 -29.94 19.51 16.92
CA ILE A 492 -28.61 20.08 17.23
C ILE A 492 -27.57 18.95 17.41
N LYS A 493 -27.93 17.89 18.16
CA LYS A 493 -27.22 16.61 18.08
C LYS A 493 -27.36 15.93 16.70
N THR A 494 -28.34 16.32 15.89
CA THR A 494 -28.47 16.07 14.43
C THR A 494 -27.24 16.54 13.66
N ILE A 495 -26.92 17.82 13.74
CA ILE A 495 -25.77 18.43 13.05
C ILE A 495 -24.45 17.77 13.52
N LEU A 496 -24.28 17.55 14.82
CA LEU A 496 -23.11 16.83 15.37
C LEU A 496 -23.09 15.31 15.07
N ARG A 497 -24.25 14.62 14.96
CA ARG A 497 -24.35 13.19 14.59
C ARG A 497 -24.24 12.95 13.09
N LEU A 498 -24.66 13.88 12.23
CA LEU A 498 -24.42 13.79 10.78
C LEU A 498 -22.92 13.70 10.45
N LEU A 499 -22.07 14.24 11.34
CA LEU A 499 -20.61 14.17 11.33
C LEU A 499 -20.01 12.98 12.12
N THR A 500 -20.77 12.29 13.00
CA THR A 500 -20.22 11.25 13.91
C THR A 500 -20.90 9.86 13.87
N GLU A 501 -22.18 9.74 13.52
CA GLU A 501 -22.88 8.45 13.40
C GLU A 501 -22.64 7.79 12.03
N SER A 502 -21.36 7.54 11.74
CA SER A 502 -20.93 6.50 10.81
C SER A 502 -19.61 5.87 11.26
N GLN A 503 -19.62 5.26 12.45
CA GLN A 503 -18.43 4.63 13.08
C GLN A 503 -17.91 3.36 12.38
N ALA A 504 -18.63 2.81 11.41
CA ALA A 504 -18.23 1.63 10.68
C ALA A 504 -18.13 1.92 9.17
N GLN A 505 -17.02 1.49 8.60
CA GLN A 505 -16.96 1.13 7.19
C GLN A 505 -17.35 2.15 6.09
N HIS A 506 -17.18 3.46 6.31
CA HIS A 506 -16.36 4.20 5.34
C HIS A 506 -14.90 4.10 5.79
N LYS A 507 -14.03 3.56 4.93
CA LYS A 507 -12.60 3.86 5.06
C LYS A 507 -12.46 5.33 4.74
N LEU A 508 -12.11 6.15 5.74
CA LEU A 508 -11.58 7.48 5.50
C LEU A 508 -10.34 7.32 4.60
N GLU A 509 -10.50 7.56 3.30
CA GLU A 509 -9.44 7.42 2.29
C GLU A 509 -8.47 8.61 2.31
N ILE A 510 -8.11 9.05 3.53
CA ILE A 510 -7.30 10.23 3.83
C ILE A 510 -6.06 10.32 2.95
N ARG A 511 -5.38 9.19 2.73
CA ARG A 511 -4.16 9.18 1.91
C ARG A 511 -4.45 9.49 0.44
N LYS A 512 -5.54 8.95 -0.13
CA LYS A 512 -5.97 9.25 -1.50
C LYS A 512 -6.49 10.68 -1.64
N PHE A 513 -7.28 11.16 -0.68
CA PHE A 513 -7.75 12.54 -0.65
C PHE A 513 -6.57 13.51 -0.58
N CYS A 514 -5.67 13.38 0.40
CA CYS A 514 -4.51 14.25 0.48
C CYS A 514 -3.64 14.16 -0.79
N THR A 515 -3.37 12.98 -1.37
CA THR A 515 -2.63 12.93 -2.64
C THR A 515 -3.40 13.58 -3.80
N PHE A 516 -4.73 13.46 -3.84
CA PHE A 516 -5.55 14.11 -4.87
C PHE A 516 -5.53 15.62 -4.70
N THR A 517 -5.85 16.14 -3.52
CA THR A 517 -5.91 17.56 -3.18
C THR A 517 -4.56 18.26 -3.34
N LEU A 518 -3.45 17.60 -2.95
CA LEU A 518 -2.10 18.13 -3.18
C LEU A 518 -1.76 18.20 -4.67
N SER A 519 -2.06 17.15 -5.46
CA SER A 519 -1.84 17.17 -6.92
C SER A 519 -2.74 18.16 -7.65
N TYR A 520 -4.00 18.28 -7.22
CA TYR A 520 -4.99 19.25 -7.68
C TYR A 520 -4.45 20.67 -7.47
N TYR A 521 -4.12 21.06 -6.24
CA TYR A 521 -3.57 22.39 -5.98
C TYR A 521 -2.20 22.64 -6.60
N PHE A 522 -1.37 21.63 -6.79
CA PHE A 522 -0.12 21.78 -7.52
C PHE A 522 -0.38 22.20 -8.97
N LEU A 523 -1.31 21.53 -9.67
CA LEU A 523 -1.72 21.92 -11.03
C LEU A 523 -2.33 23.32 -11.07
N TYR A 524 -3.26 23.64 -10.16
CA TYR A 524 -3.89 24.96 -10.10
C TYR A 524 -2.94 26.08 -9.65
N SER A 525 -1.84 25.79 -8.97
CA SER A 525 -0.84 26.79 -8.58
C SER A 525 -0.02 27.35 -9.75
N LEU A 526 -0.09 26.72 -10.94
CA LEU A 526 0.61 27.14 -12.15
C LEU A 526 -0.08 28.31 -12.88
N ASP A 527 -1.37 28.58 -12.58
CA ASP A 527 -2.24 29.47 -13.36
C ASP A 527 -2.67 30.74 -12.57
N VAL A 528 -2.11 30.94 -11.38
CA VAL A 528 -2.54 31.94 -10.38
C VAL A 528 -2.06 33.36 -10.70
N THR A 529 -1.18 33.51 -11.69
CA THR A 529 -0.26 34.65 -11.81
C THR A 529 -0.84 35.90 -12.48
N SER A 530 -2.12 35.93 -12.87
CA SER A 530 -2.69 36.97 -13.74
C SER A 530 -3.46 38.10 -13.05
N ASN A 531 -3.76 38.02 -11.74
CA ASN A 531 -4.57 39.05 -11.07
C ASN A 531 -4.18 39.25 -9.57
N PRO A 532 -3.98 40.49 -9.09
CA PRO A 532 -3.63 40.76 -7.68
C PRO A 532 -4.64 40.23 -6.65
N GLY A 533 -5.89 39.98 -7.03
CA GLY A 533 -6.88 39.31 -6.17
C GLY A 533 -6.49 37.89 -5.73
N HIS A 534 -5.54 37.24 -6.43
CA HIS A 534 -5.12 35.88 -6.12
C HIS A 534 -4.04 35.75 -5.03
N VAL A 535 -3.54 36.85 -4.44
CA VAL A 535 -2.60 36.75 -3.30
C VAL A 535 -3.23 36.00 -2.11
N ILE A 536 -4.53 36.22 -1.86
CA ILE A 536 -5.27 35.48 -0.82
C ILE A 536 -5.40 33.99 -1.17
N PHE A 537 -5.43 33.63 -2.47
CA PHE A 537 -5.40 32.22 -2.91
C PHE A 537 -4.12 31.51 -2.49
N ALA A 538 -2.96 32.15 -2.65
CA ALA A 538 -1.68 31.58 -2.25
C ALA A 538 -1.64 31.29 -0.73
N TYR A 539 -2.20 32.19 0.10
CA TYR A 539 -2.37 31.96 1.53
C TYR A 539 -3.36 30.82 1.83
N LEU A 540 -4.53 30.80 1.19
CA LEU A 540 -5.53 29.74 1.36
C LEU A 540 -5.00 28.36 0.96
N ILE A 541 -4.26 28.28 -0.15
CA ILE A 541 -3.55 27.09 -0.60
C ILE A 541 -2.50 26.69 0.43
N THR A 542 -1.66 27.61 0.91
CA THR A 542 -0.64 27.32 1.93
C THR A 542 -1.26 26.75 3.20
N ILE A 543 -2.39 27.30 3.63
CA ILE A 543 -3.20 26.77 4.75
C ILE A 543 -3.73 25.37 4.41
N ALA A 544 -4.26 25.14 3.20
CA ALA A 544 -4.75 23.82 2.78
C ALA A 544 -3.64 22.75 2.73
N TYR A 545 -2.44 23.09 2.25
CA TYR A 545 -1.24 22.24 2.28
C TYR A 545 -0.86 21.90 3.73
N PHE A 546 -0.78 22.90 4.61
CA PHE A 546 -0.47 22.71 6.03
C PHE A 546 -1.50 21.81 6.74
N LEU A 547 -2.80 22.02 6.47
CA LEU A 547 -3.86 21.20 7.05
C LEU A 547 -3.84 19.75 6.50
N CYS A 548 -3.51 19.55 5.22
CA CYS A 548 -3.27 18.21 4.67
C CYS A 548 -2.04 17.53 5.31
N MET A 549 -0.98 18.28 5.61
CA MET A 549 0.23 17.77 6.26
C MET A 549 -0.04 17.30 7.69
N LEU A 550 -0.75 18.10 8.50
CA LEU A 550 -1.20 17.70 9.85
C LEU A 550 -1.99 16.38 9.82
N LEU A 551 -2.80 16.18 8.76
CA LEU A 551 -3.61 14.96 8.59
C LEU A 551 -2.80 13.74 8.11
N LEU A 552 -1.77 13.95 7.29
CA LEU A 552 -0.86 12.90 6.82
C LEU A 552 0.07 12.41 7.94
N PHE A 553 0.67 13.32 8.70
CA PHE A 553 1.61 13.03 9.80
C PHE A 553 0.92 12.81 11.16
N ARG A 554 -0.41 12.73 11.17
CA ARG A 554 -1.25 12.63 12.39
C ARG A 554 -0.79 11.55 13.39
N GLU A 555 -0.31 10.40 12.88
CA GLU A 555 0.14 9.24 13.67
C GLU A 555 1.47 9.48 14.42
N TYR A 556 2.20 10.53 14.05
CA TYR A 556 3.44 10.99 14.69
C TYR A 556 3.21 12.26 15.54
N LEU A 557 2.33 13.16 15.08
CA LEU A 557 2.09 14.46 15.72
C LEU A 557 1.12 14.43 16.90
N PHE A 558 0.17 13.48 16.95
CA PHE A 558 -0.89 13.47 17.96
C PHE A 558 -1.05 12.11 18.64
N THR A 559 -1.34 12.12 19.94
CA THR A 559 -1.65 10.91 20.71
C THR A 559 -2.89 10.21 20.16
N SER A 560 -2.92 8.87 20.20
CA SER A 560 -4.07 8.05 19.77
C SER A 560 -5.42 8.49 20.39
N LYS A 561 -5.41 8.95 21.65
CA LYS A 561 -6.57 9.49 22.38
C LYS A 561 -7.09 10.82 21.78
N PHE A 562 -6.21 11.66 21.23
CA PHE A 562 -6.57 12.91 20.56
C PHE A 562 -7.10 12.64 19.15
N LEU A 563 -6.40 11.80 18.39
CA LEU A 563 -6.82 11.36 17.04
C LEU A 563 -8.23 10.77 17.05
N ASN A 564 -8.50 9.80 17.93
CA ASN A 564 -9.81 9.16 18.01
C ASN A 564 -10.95 10.16 18.37
N LYS A 565 -10.64 11.29 19.00
CA LYS A 565 -11.62 12.30 19.43
C LYS A 565 -11.87 13.41 18.40
N TYR A 566 -10.85 13.84 17.64
CA TYR A 566 -10.94 15.05 16.79
C TYR A 566 -10.72 14.83 15.29
N LEU A 567 -10.18 13.69 14.86
CA LEU A 567 -9.76 13.43 13.47
C LEU A 567 -10.90 13.57 12.44
N HIS A 568 -12.14 13.24 12.81
CA HIS A 568 -13.29 13.28 11.90
C HIS A 568 -13.84 14.69 11.71
N TYR A 569 -13.88 15.53 12.76
CA TYR A 569 -14.18 16.96 12.61
C TYR A 569 -13.14 17.64 11.73
N TYR A 570 -11.86 17.33 11.97
CA TYR A 570 -10.75 17.81 11.19
C TYR A 570 -10.85 17.40 9.70
N TRP A 571 -11.24 16.15 9.43
CA TRP A 571 -11.46 15.64 8.08
C TRP A 571 -12.55 16.39 7.32
N TYR A 572 -13.73 16.59 7.91
CA TYR A 572 -14.81 17.31 7.23
C TYR A 572 -14.48 18.80 7.06
N PHE A 573 -13.86 19.43 8.07
CA PHE A 573 -13.33 20.78 7.93
C PHE A 573 -12.33 20.87 6.77
N LEU A 574 -11.37 19.95 6.68
CA LEU A 574 -10.39 19.90 5.59
C LEU A 574 -11.05 19.71 4.23
N ILE A 575 -12.01 18.79 4.10
CA ILE A 575 -12.72 18.57 2.83
C ILE A 575 -13.50 19.82 2.40
N THR A 576 -14.25 20.44 3.31
CA THR A 576 -15.00 21.68 3.03
C THR A 576 -14.08 22.85 2.71
N PHE A 577 -12.99 23.01 3.46
CA PHE A 577 -12.00 24.05 3.21
C PHE A 577 -11.34 23.85 1.83
N CYS A 578 -10.87 22.64 1.55
CA CYS A 578 -10.08 22.39 0.35
C CYS A 578 -10.89 22.35 -0.95
N LEU A 579 -12.07 21.74 -0.93
CA LEU A 579 -12.90 21.66 -2.13
C LEU A 579 -13.81 22.90 -2.24
N PRO A 580 -15.02 22.95 -1.66
CA PRO A 580 -15.98 24.00 -1.97
C PRO A 580 -15.58 25.40 -1.48
N PHE A 581 -14.88 25.56 -0.35
CA PHE A 581 -14.54 26.91 0.15
C PHE A 581 -13.53 27.62 -0.74
N VAL A 582 -12.36 27.01 -0.97
CA VAL A 582 -11.32 27.58 -1.83
C VAL A 582 -11.80 27.70 -3.28
N SER A 583 -12.54 26.73 -3.82
CA SER A 583 -13.05 26.82 -5.20
C SER A 583 -14.12 27.91 -5.36
N SER A 584 -14.97 28.14 -4.36
CA SER A 584 -16.03 29.14 -4.46
C SER A 584 -15.51 30.57 -4.28
N TYR A 585 -14.57 30.78 -3.36
CA TYR A 585 -13.88 32.07 -3.25
C TYR A 585 -13.26 32.48 -4.59
N MET A 586 -12.60 31.54 -5.28
CA MET A 586 -12.09 31.76 -6.63
C MET A 586 -13.16 31.96 -7.69
N LEU A 587 -14.26 31.20 -7.65
CA LEU A 587 -15.38 31.38 -8.60
C LEU A 587 -16.03 32.77 -8.49
N PHE A 588 -16.02 33.39 -7.31
CA PHE A 588 -16.49 34.77 -7.13
C PHE A 588 -15.48 35.83 -7.59
N ILE A 589 -14.17 35.60 -7.46
CA ILE A 589 -13.12 36.52 -7.95
C ILE A 589 -12.95 36.41 -9.47
N GLY A 590 -12.92 35.19 -10.00
CA GLY A 590 -12.72 34.88 -11.42
C GLY A 590 -14.01 34.60 -12.18
N PHE A 591 -15.13 35.26 -11.83
CA PHE A 591 -16.46 34.97 -12.41
C PHE A 591 -16.53 35.07 -13.94
N ASN A 592 -15.70 35.92 -14.54
CA ASN A 592 -15.64 36.13 -16.00
C ASN A 592 -14.81 35.06 -16.74
N ASP A 593 -14.06 34.22 -16.01
CA ASP A 593 -13.14 33.24 -16.56
C ASP A 593 -13.74 31.81 -16.52
N PRO A 594 -13.91 31.15 -17.69
CA PRO A 594 -14.40 29.77 -17.77
C PRO A 594 -13.61 28.76 -16.92
N PHE A 595 -12.32 29.01 -16.67
CA PHE A 595 -11.44 28.13 -15.89
C PHE A 595 -11.94 27.96 -14.45
N TRP A 596 -12.26 29.06 -13.76
CA TRP A 596 -12.76 29.01 -12.38
C TRP A 596 -14.17 28.42 -12.28
N MET A 597 -14.99 28.55 -13.33
CA MET A 597 -16.28 27.87 -13.43
C MET A 597 -16.12 26.35 -13.57
N ILE A 598 -15.19 25.89 -14.42
CA ILE A 598 -14.80 24.47 -14.54
C ILE A 598 -14.25 23.95 -13.21
N ASN A 599 -13.43 24.75 -12.52
CA ASN A 599 -12.85 24.39 -11.22
C ASN A 599 -13.93 24.21 -10.13
N GLY A 600 -14.96 25.07 -10.11
CA GLY A 600 -16.13 24.90 -9.25
C GLY A 600 -16.88 23.58 -9.52
N ILE A 601 -17.10 23.24 -10.80
CA ILE A 601 -17.74 21.97 -11.21
C ILE A 601 -16.88 20.76 -10.81
N LEU A 602 -15.56 20.82 -11.01
CA LEU A 602 -14.64 19.74 -10.64
C LEU A 602 -14.54 19.57 -9.12
N SER A 603 -14.56 20.67 -8.36
CA SER A 603 -14.64 20.67 -6.89
C SER A 603 -15.92 20.00 -6.40
N ALA A 604 -17.06 20.31 -7.01
CA ALA A 604 -18.34 19.66 -6.72
C ALA A 604 -18.31 18.14 -7.02
N PHE A 605 -17.84 17.75 -8.22
CA PHE A 605 -17.70 16.35 -8.59
C PHE A 605 -16.76 15.59 -7.64
N SER A 606 -15.63 16.19 -7.30
CA SER A 606 -14.64 15.62 -6.38
C SER A 606 -15.22 15.46 -4.97
N LEU A 607 -15.99 16.42 -4.47
CA LEU A 607 -16.64 16.34 -3.17
C LEU A 607 -17.62 15.15 -3.12
N TYR A 608 -18.40 14.94 -4.18
CA TYR A 608 -19.33 13.82 -4.29
C TYR A 608 -18.62 12.44 -4.30
N LEU A 609 -17.41 12.33 -4.86
CA LEU A 609 -16.62 11.09 -4.82
C LEU A 609 -16.20 10.68 -3.39
N PHE A 610 -16.06 11.65 -2.48
CA PHE A 610 -15.65 11.39 -1.08
C PHE A 610 -16.83 11.38 -0.10
N VAL A 611 -18.02 11.81 -0.51
CA VAL A 611 -19.10 12.20 0.40
C VAL A 611 -20.50 11.93 -0.18
N ASP A 612 -21.35 11.21 0.56
CA ASP A 612 -22.76 10.93 0.20
C ASP A 612 -23.55 12.20 -0.18
N ALA A 613 -24.48 12.09 -1.15
CA ALA A 613 -25.29 13.18 -1.69
C ALA A 613 -25.86 14.19 -0.66
N ARG A 614 -26.31 13.72 0.51
CA ARG A 614 -26.84 14.58 1.60
C ARG A 614 -25.75 15.41 2.28
N ARG A 615 -24.58 14.81 2.52
CA ARG A 615 -23.42 15.50 3.11
C ARG A 615 -22.72 16.36 2.04
N PHE A 616 -22.74 15.96 0.76
CA PHE A 616 -22.28 16.77 -0.37
C PHE A 616 -22.99 18.13 -0.37
N LEU A 617 -24.33 18.14 -0.39
CA LEU A 617 -25.12 19.39 -0.36
C LEU A 617 -24.76 20.30 0.83
N LEU A 618 -24.60 19.72 2.03
CA LEU A 618 -24.29 20.45 3.26
C LEU A 618 -22.86 21.00 3.29
N LEU A 619 -21.85 20.21 2.93
CA LEU A 619 -20.47 20.65 2.92
C LEU A 619 -20.18 21.63 1.77
N TYR A 620 -20.85 21.45 0.62
CA TYR A 620 -20.75 22.37 -0.52
C TYR A 620 -21.36 23.73 -0.17
N SER A 621 -22.57 23.77 0.41
CA SER A 621 -23.22 25.03 0.83
C SER A 621 -22.48 25.76 1.95
N ILE A 622 -21.90 25.06 2.92
CA ILE A 622 -21.04 25.71 3.94
C ILE A 622 -19.78 26.28 3.30
N GLY A 623 -19.15 25.55 2.36
CA GLY A 623 -17.97 26.02 1.65
C GLY A 623 -18.25 27.23 0.77
N THR A 624 -19.31 27.19 -0.05
CA THR A 624 -19.68 28.29 -0.94
C THR A 624 -20.02 29.57 -0.16
N LEU A 625 -20.78 29.43 0.94
CA LEU A 625 -21.18 30.56 1.77
C LEU A 625 -19.98 31.15 2.54
N GLY A 626 -19.06 30.31 3.02
CA GLY A 626 -17.79 30.77 3.59
C GLY A 626 -16.89 31.48 2.58
N GLY A 627 -16.79 30.96 1.35
CA GLY A 627 -16.05 31.59 0.25
C GLY A 627 -16.66 32.94 -0.15
N PHE A 628 -17.99 33.06 -0.17
CA PHE A 628 -18.71 34.30 -0.42
C PHE A 628 -18.48 35.36 0.68
N ILE A 629 -18.48 34.94 1.95
CA ILE A 629 -18.14 35.83 3.08
C ILE A 629 -16.71 36.35 2.93
N LEU A 630 -15.75 35.48 2.62
CA LEU A 630 -14.35 35.90 2.42
C LEU A 630 -14.21 36.84 1.21
N PHE A 631 -14.93 36.59 0.12
CA PHE A 631 -14.99 37.49 -1.05
C PHE A 631 -15.49 38.88 -0.66
N LYS A 632 -16.60 38.97 0.09
CA LYS A 632 -17.12 40.25 0.62
C LYS A 632 -16.13 40.95 1.58
N LEU A 633 -15.47 40.20 2.45
CA LEU A 633 -14.45 40.75 3.36
C LEU A 633 -13.15 41.17 2.64
N SER A 634 -12.89 40.66 1.44
CA SER A 634 -11.73 41.03 0.61
C SER A 634 -11.93 42.36 -0.14
N GLY A 635 -13.06 43.05 0.03
CA GLY A 635 -13.31 44.39 -0.52
C GLY A 635 -13.87 44.44 -1.95
N PHE A 636 -14.16 43.29 -2.59
CA PHE A 636 -14.71 43.26 -3.95
C PHE A 636 -16.21 43.65 -3.98
N SER A 637 -16.58 44.57 -4.88
CA SER A 637 -17.98 44.95 -5.13
C SER A 637 -18.68 43.95 -6.06
N LEU A 638 -20.02 43.98 -6.09
CA LEU A 638 -20.84 43.09 -6.95
C LEU A 638 -21.19 43.71 -8.31
N GLU A 639 -20.62 44.86 -8.64
CA GLU A 639 -21.09 45.70 -9.76
C GLU A 639 -20.80 45.11 -11.15
N GLY A 640 -19.96 44.08 -11.25
CA GLY A 640 -19.75 43.30 -12.48
C GLY A 640 -20.82 42.24 -12.80
N PHE A 641 -21.81 41.99 -11.94
CA PHE A 641 -22.80 40.91 -12.13
C PHE A 641 -23.96 41.22 -13.10
N GLN A 642 -24.00 42.40 -13.73
CA GLN A 642 -25.19 42.85 -14.48
C GLN A 642 -25.34 42.29 -15.90
N GLU A 643 -24.31 41.73 -16.53
CA GLU A 643 -24.45 41.11 -17.87
C GLU A 643 -24.91 39.65 -17.78
N ILE A 644 -26.23 39.48 -17.73
CA ILE A 644 -26.89 38.17 -17.64
C ILE A 644 -27.08 37.53 -19.02
N THR A 645 -26.38 36.42 -19.24
CA THR A 645 -27.01 35.18 -19.76
C THR A 645 -26.79 34.00 -18.80
N THR A 646 -26.81 34.29 -17.49
CA THR A 646 -26.65 33.29 -16.41
C THR A 646 -27.70 32.18 -16.46
N THR A 647 -28.91 32.41 -16.98
CA THR A 647 -29.93 31.36 -17.17
C THR A 647 -29.45 30.23 -18.09
N GLY A 648 -28.78 30.54 -19.21
CA GLY A 648 -28.24 29.53 -20.12
C GLY A 648 -27.10 28.73 -19.49
N ARG A 649 -26.18 29.40 -18.78
CA ARG A 649 -25.04 28.75 -18.10
C ARG A 649 -25.48 27.88 -16.91
N ILE A 650 -26.43 28.37 -16.10
CA ILE A 650 -27.02 27.60 -15.00
C ILE A 650 -27.78 26.38 -15.55
N ALA A 651 -28.58 26.53 -16.62
CA ALA A 651 -29.27 25.43 -17.25
C ALA A 651 -28.30 24.36 -17.80
N TYR A 652 -27.19 24.77 -18.42
CA TYR A 652 -26.16 23.85 -18.93
C TYR A 652 -25.48 23.07 -17.81
N ILE A 653 -25.13 23.74 -16.71
CA ILE A 653 -24.60 23.10 -15.48
C ILE A 653 -25.62 22.12 -14.91
N TYR A 654 -26.90 22.50 -14.82
CA TYR A 654 -27.96 21.66 -14.27
C TYR A 654 -28.25 20.42 -15.13
N LEU A 655 -28.28 20.59 -16.46
CA LEU A 655 -28.43 19.50 -17.43
C LEU A 655 -27.23 18.55 -17.36
N PHE A 656 -26.00 19.06 -17.29
CA PHE A 656 -24.80 18.23 -17.12
C PHE A 656 -24.84 17.44 -15.80
N PHE A 657 -25.24 18.06 -14.68
CA PHE A 657 -25.43 17.35 -13.41
C PHE A 657 -26.54 16.30 -13.48
N LEU A 658 -27.63 16.55 -14.21
CA LEU A 658 -28.69 15.56 -14.46
C LEU A 658 -28.17 14.36 -15.27
N PHE A 659 -27.46 14.61 -16.38
CA PHE A 659 -26.87 13.55 -17.20
C PHE A 659 -25.78 12.76 -16.45
N ALA A 660 -24.93 13.41 -15.67
CA ALA A 660 -23.96 12.73 -14.80
C ALA A 660 -24.67 11.85 -13.76
N THR A 661 -25.74 12.35 -13.14
CA THR A 661 -26.53 11.58 -12.16
C THR A 661 -27.16 10.34 -12.81
N LEU A 662 -27.73 10.46 -14.01
CA LEU A 662 -28.29 9.34 -14.77
C LEU A 662 -27.22 8.32 -15.17
N PHE A 663 -26.03 8.78 -15.60
CA PHE A 663 -24.92 7.90 -15.97
C PHE A 663 -24.37 7.11 -14.77
N PHE A 664 -24.28 7.72 -13.58
CA PHE A 664 -23.82 7.05 -12.37
C PHE A 664 -24.89 6.19 -11.68
N LEU A 665 -26.18 6.48 -11.85
CA LEU A 665 -27.26 5.55 -11.51
C LEU A 665 -27.11 4.23 -12.27
N ARG A 666 -26.82 4.29 -13.58
CA ARG A 666 -26.60 3.10 -14.43
C ARG A 666 -25.40 2.25 -14.01
N LYS A 667 -24.35 2.86 -13.46
CA LYS A 667 -23.23 2.10 -12.86
C LYS A 667 -23.67 1.31 -11.63
N ARG A 668 -24.58 1.88 -10.82
CA ARG A 668 -25.13 1.25 -9.61
C ARG A 668 -26.12 0.11 -9.94
N GLU A 669 -26.84 0.19 -11.05
CA GLU A 669 -27.63 -0.94 -11.59
C GLU A 669 -26.72 -2.12 -11.96
N LYS A 670 -25.59 -1.87 -12.62
CA LYS A 670 -24.63 -2.92 -12.99
C LYS A 670 -24.03 -3.65 -11.77
N GLU A 671 -23.81 -2.93 -10.66
CA GLU A 671 -23.43 -3.52 -9.36
C GLU A 671 -24.57 -4.32 -8.68
N GLN A 672 -25.81 -4.22 -9.17
CA GLN A 672 -26.92 -5.10 -8.78
C GLN A 672 -27.03 -6.33 -9.69
N GLU A 673 -26.77 -6.22 -10.99
CA GLU A 673 -26.68 -7.37 -11.91
C GLU A 673 -25.62 -8.39 -11.44
N GLU A 674 -24.42 -7.95 -11.04
CA GLU A 674 -23.38 -8.83 -10.50
C GLU A 674 -23.81 -9.56 -9.20
N ARG A 675 -24.68 -8.94 -8.40
CA ARG A 675 -25.30 -9.60 -7.22
C ARG A 675 -26.36 -10.61 -7.64
N PHE A 676 -27.10 -10.32 -8.71
CA PHE A 676 -28.13 -11.20 -9.26
C PHE A 676 -27.51 -12.47 -9.86
N GLU A 677 -26.37 -12.40 -10.56
CA GLU A 677 -25.63 -13.59 -11.00
C GLU A 677 -25.13 -14.44 -9.81
N THR A 678 -24.63 -13.80 -8.76
CA THR A 678 -24.24 -14.52 -7.52
C THR A 678 -25.44 -15.24 -6.88
N MET A 679 -26.62 -14.63 -6.96
CA MET A 679 -27.89 -15.19 -6.49
C MET A 679 -28.38 -16.37 -7.37
N HIS A 680 -28.05 -16.37 -8.67
CA HIS A 680 -28.32 -17.48 -9.59
C HIS A 680 -27.53 -18.75 -9.23
N VAL A 681 -26.23 -18.62 -8.94
CA VAL A 681 -25.38 -19.74 -8.49
C VAL A 681 -25.89 -20.32 -7.16
N PHE A 682 -26.34 -19.44 -6.26
CA PHE A 682 -26.95 -19.83 -4.98
C PHE A 682 -28.28 -20.59 -5.18
N GLY A 683 -29.13 -20.18 -6.12
CA GLY A 683 -30.37 -20.89 -6.45
C GLY A 683 -30.16 -22.34 -6.91
N GLY A 684 -29.08 -22.62 -7.64
CA GLY A 684 -28.71 -23.98 -8.02
C GLY A 684 -28.36 -24.89 -6.83
N ALA A 685 -27.62 -24.37 -5.84
CA ALA A 685 -27.29 -25.09 -4.62
C ALA A 685 -28.52 -25.30 -3.72
N MET A 686 -29.37 -24.27 -3.54
CA MET A 686 -30.65 -24.40 -2.81
C MET A 686 -31.53 -25.49 -3.41
N ALA A 687 -31.67 -25.52 -4.74
CA ALA A 687 -32.48 -26.52 -5.42
C ALA A 687 -31.99 -27.95 -5.12
N HIS A 688 -30.68 -28.17 -5.00
CA HIS A 688 -30.12 -29.47 -4.64
C HIS A 688 -30.36 -29.83 -3.16
N GLU A 689 -30.11 -28.91 -2.23
CA GLU A 689 -30.28 -29.15 -0.79
C GLU A 689 -31.75 -29.31 -0.36
N VAL A 690 -32.70 -28.71 -1.07
CA VAL A 690 -34.15 -28.88 -0.82
C VAL A 690 -34.73 -30.10 -1.55
N LYS A 691 -34.25 -30.42 -2.77
CA LYS A 691 -34.70 -31.63 -3.49
C LYS A 691 -34.32 -32.93 -2.78
N SER A 692 -33.15 -32.99 -2.14
CA SER A 692 -32.68 -34.22 -1.48
C SER A 692 -33.63 -34.72 -0.37
N PRO A 693 -34.01 -33.93 0.66
CA PRO A 693 -34.95 -34.37 1.68
C PRO A 693 -36.35 -34.60 1.10
N LEU A 694 -36.82 -33.77 0.15
CA LEU A 694 -38.11 -33.99 -0.51
C LEU A 694 -38.17 -35.32 -1.28
N ALA A 695 -37.08 -35.72 -1.95
CA ALA A 695 -36.99 -37.01 -2.62
C ALA A 695 -37.05 -38.17 -1.61
N THR A 696 -36.36 -38.07 -0.48
CA THR A 696 -36.45 -39.06 0.60
C THR A 696 -37.84 -39.13 1.22
N LEU A 697 -38.48 -37.99 1.51
CA LEU A 697 -39.86 -37.95 2.02
C LEU A 697 -40.84 -38.60 1.03
N ASN A 698 -40.70 -38.31 -0.26
CA ASN A 698 -41.54 -38.88 -1.31
C ASN A 698 -41.31 -40.40 -1.47
N MET A 699 -40.06 -40.86 -1.40
CA MET A 699 -39.73 -42.29 -1.36
C MET A 699 -40.38 -42.98 -0.15
N CYS A 700 -40.23 -42.43 1.06
CA CYS A 700 -40.86 -43.00 2.25
C CYS A 700 -42.40 -43.02 2.15
N ALA A 701 -43.01 -41.97 1.61
CA ALA A 701 -44.45 -41.92 1.38
C ALA A 701 -44.92 -42.96 0.35
N GLN A 702 -44.15 -43.17 -0.74
CA GLN A 702 -44.41 -44.22 -1.73
C GLN A 702 -44.30 -45.62 -1.13
N THR A 703 -43.26 -45.89 -0.32
CA THR A 703 -43.11 -47.18 0.39
C THR A 703 -44.28 -47.44 1.33
N ILE A 704 -44.66 -46.47 2.17
CA ILE A 704 -45.82 -46.59 3.06
C ILE A 704 -47.10 -46.84 2.25
N ASN A 705 -47.34 -46.10 1.16
CA ASN A 705 -48.51 -46.30 0.32
C ASN A 705 -48.52 -47.69 -0.35
N SER A 706 -47.35 -48.22 -0.74
CA SER A 706 -47.21 -49.57 -1.28
C SER A 706 -47.50 -50.66 -0.24
N LEU A 707 -47.02 -50.50 1.00
CA LEU A 707 -47.30 -51.43 2.10
C LEU A 707 -48.79 -51.41 2.46
N VAL A 708 -49.39 -50.22 2.53
CA VAL A 708 -50.83 -50.03 2.75
C VAL A 708 -51.65 -50.65 1.63
N GLN A 709 -51.31 -50.44 0.34
CA GLN A 709 -51.99 -51.10 -0.77
C GLN A 709 -51.80 -52.63 -0.77
N GLY A 710 -50.63 -53.13 -0.35
CA GLY A 710 -50.41 -54.56 -0.13
C GLY A 710 -51.38 -55.14 0.91
N ALA A 711 -51.61 -54.43 2.02
CA ALA A 711 -52.60 -54.80 3.02
C ALA A 711 -54.05 -54.70 2.49
N PHE A 712 -54.37 -53.74 1.61
CA PHE A 712 -55.66 -53.67 0.92
C PHE A 712 -55.88 -54.82 -0.07
N ASN A 713 -54.82 -55.39 -0.64
CA ASN A 713 -54.92 -56.58 -1.51
C ASN A 713 -55.06 -57.88 -0.70
N ASN A 714 -54.47 -57.97 0.49
CA ASN A 714 -54.67 -59.06 1.46
C ASN A 714 -55.97 -58.90 2.29
N LYS A 715 -57.03 -58.40 1.66
CA LYS A 715 -58.33 -58.15 2.29
C LYS A 715 -59.10 -59.46 2.46
N GLN A 716 -59.44 -59.81 3.69
CA GLN A 716 -60.41 -60.86 3.97
C GLN A 716 -61.78 -60.24 4.26
N VAL A 717 -62.84 -60.88 3.75
CA VAL A 717 -64.23 -60.47 3.97
C VAL A 717 -64.98 -61.65 4.57
N LYS A 718 -65.51 -61.46 5.78
CA LYS A 718 -66.42 -62.39 6.47
C LYS A 718 -67.51 -61.58 7.15
N ASP A 719 -68.74 -62.07 7.07
CA ASP A 719 -69.93 -61.50 7.74
C ASP A 719 -70.10 -59.98 7.54
N GLY A 720 -69.91 -59.52 6.29
CA GLY A 720 -70.01 -58.11 5.90
C GLY A 720 -68.86 -57.21 6.37
N ASN A 721 -68.04 -57.66 7.32
CA ASN A 721 -66.88 -56.94 7.81
C ASN A 721 -65.65 -57.21 6.96
N CYS A 722 -64.87 -56.15 6.73
CA CYS A 722 -63.61 -56.18 5.98
C CYS A 722 -62.44 -56.07 6.96
N THR A 723 -61.59 -57.08 7.02
CA THR A 723 -60.35 -57.06 7.79
C THR A 723 -59.15 -57.01 6.86
N PHE A 724 -58.20 -56.13 7.19
CA PHE A 724 -56.93 -55.95 6.49
C PHE A 724 -55.83 -56.47 7.39
N THR A 725 -54.98 -57.38 6.90
CA THR A 725 -53.87 -57.95 7.64
C THR A 725 -52.53 -57.44 7.10
N LEU A 726 -51.82 -56.69 7.94
CA LEU A 726 -50.41 -56.36 7.77
C LEU A 726 -49.55 -57.47 8.38
N LYS A 727 -48.40 -57.77 7.78
CA LYS A 727 -47.40 -58.65 8.43
C LYS A 727 -46.66 -57.86 9.51
N GLU A 728 -46.09 -58.58 10.47
CA GLU A 728 -45.29 -57.98 11.55
C GLU A 728 -44.08 -57.20 10.99
N GLU A 729 -43.36 -57.79 10.04
CA GLU A 729 -42.27 -57.13 9.28
C GLU A 729 -42.73 -55.84 8.55
N ASP A 730 -43.94 -55.84 7.96
CA ASP A 730 -44.50 -54.68 7.27
C ASP A 730 -44.87 -53.57 8.27
N ALA A 731 -45.34 -53.94 9.47
CA ALA A 731 -45.72 -53.03 10.54
C ALA A 731 -44.49 -52.36 11.19
N ASP A 732 -43.43 -53.14 11.46
CA ASP A 732 -42.14 -52.61 11.94
C ASP A 732 -41.53 -51.67 10.90
N THR A 733 -41.55 -52.05 9.62
CA THR A 733 -41.11 -51.17 8.51
C THR A 733 -41.93 -49.87 8.49
N LEU A 734 -43.25 -49.93 8.72
CA LEU A 734 -44.11 -48.73 8.80
C LEU A 734 -43.72 -47.82 9.99
N ALA A 735 -43.37 -48.40 11.14
CA ALA A 735 -42.89 -47.67 12.31
C ALA A 735 -41.53 -47.00 12.06
N GLU A 736 -40.56 -47.71 11.44
CA GLU A 736 -39.26 -47.14 11.07
C GLU A 736 -39.39 -46.00 10.06
N PHE A 737 -40.20 -46.19 9.01
CA PHE A 737 -40.38 -45.19 7.96
C PHE A 737 -41.14 -43.94 8.46
N THR A 738 -42.10 -44.08 9.39
CA THR A 738 -42.77 -42.92 10.00
C THR A 738 -41.85 -42.14 10.96
N GLN A 739 -40.96 -42.81 11.69
CA GLN A 739 -39.87 -42.16 12.42
C GLN A 739 -38.85 -41.49 11.47
N MET A 740 -38.56 -42.11 10.32
CA MET A 740 -37.68 -41.51 9.31
C MET A 740 -38.31 -40.26 8.68
N LEU A 741 -39.61 -40.28 8.36
CA LEU A 741 -40.35 -39.12 7.84
C LEU A 741 -40.27 -37.91 8.78
N THR A 742 -40.55 -38.10 10.08
CA THR A 742 -40.50 -37.00 11.07
C THR A 742 -39.07 -36.46 11.27
N LYS A 743 -38.07 -37.34 11.25
CA LYS A 743 -36.63 -36.98 11.32
C LYS A 743 -36.13 -36.24 10.07
N VAL A 744 -36.50 -36.67 8.87
CA VAL A 744 -36.12 -36.02 7.61
C VAL A 744 -36.87 -34.70 7.42
N SER A 745 -38.15 -34.63 7.82
CA SER A 745 -38.95 -33.41 7.79
C SER A 745 -38.36 -32.31 8.69
N SER A 746 -38.05 -32.64 9.95
CA SER A 746 -37.41 -31.69 10.88
C SER A 746 -36.01 -31.26 10.42
N GLN A 747 -35.23 -32.14 9.80
CA GLN A 747 -33.97 -31.78 9.14
C GLN A 747 -34.17 -30.86 7.93
N GLY A 748 -35.19 -31.11 7.10
CA GLY A 748 -35.56 -30.26 5.95
C GLY A 748 -36.01 -28.87 6.36
N ILE A 749 -36.79 -28.74 7.43
CA ILE A 749 -37.16 -27.44 8.02
C ILE A 749 -35.89 -26.73 8.53
N SER A 750 -35.04 -27.42 9.29
CA SER A 750 -33.81 -26.82 9.81
C SER A 750 -32.79 -26.41 8.72
N THR A 751 -32.74 -27.09 7.57
CA THR A 751 -31.91 -26.65 6.44
C THR A 751 -32.53 -25.46 5.72
N VAL A 752 -33.83 -25.44 5.50
CA VAL A 752 -34.56 -24.28 4.95
C VAL A 752 -34.37 -23.04 5.85
N ASP A 753 -34.53 -23.17 7.17
CA ASP A 753 -34.32 -22.07 8.12
C ASP A 753 -32.86 -21.59 8.13
N GLY A 754 -31.90 -22.50 8.08
CA GLY A 754 -30.47 -22.17 7.95
C GLY A 754 -30.14 -21.43 6.65
N LEU A 755 -30.75 -21.84 5.53
CA LEU A 755 -30.60 -21.20 4.23
C LEU A 755 -31.28 -19.83 4.18
N LEU A 756 -32.51 -19.70 4.69
CA LEU A 756 -33.25 -18.43 4.80
C LEU A 756 -32.52 -17.44 5.72
N ALA A 757 -31.94 -17.91 6.82
CA ALA A 757 -31.10 -17.10 7.68
C ALA A 757 -29.80 -16.67 6.95
N SER A 758 -29.21 -17.53 6.12
CA SER A 758 -28.01 -17.18 5.33
C SER A 758 -28.30 -16.15 4.22
N LEU A 759 -29.50 -16.19 3.63
CA LEU A 759 -30.00 -15.24 2.64
C LEU A 759 -30.16 -13.83 3.20
N LYS A 760 -30.68 -13.72 4.42
CA LYS A 760 -30.81 -12.43 5.10
C LYS A 760 -29.41 -11.96 5.54
N SER A 761 -29.07 -10.72 5.20
CA SER A 761 -27.80 -10.09 5.63
C SER A 761 -27.77 -9.78 7.14
N THR A 762 -28.93 -9.84 7.80
CA THR A 762 -29.14 -9.70 9.24
C THR A 762 -30.27 -10.63 9.68
N VAL A 763 -30.09 -11.36 10.78
CA VAL A 763 -31.14 -12.21 11.37
C VAL A 763 -32.05 -11.34 12.23
N ILE A 764 -32.86 -10.49 11.60
CA ILE A 764 -33.82 -9.67 12.33
C ILE A 764 -34.93 -10.59 12.86
N ALA A 765 -34.85 -10.94 14.13
CA ALA A 765 -35.93 -11.57 14.87
C ALA A 765 -36.99 -10.51 15.25
N ASP A 766 -38.24 -10.74 14.87
CA ASP A 766 -39.37 -9.90 15.26
C ASP A 766 -39.85 -10.20 16.70
N ASP A 767 -39.39 -11.31 17.30
CA ASP A 767 -39.76 -11.80 18.64
C ASP A 767 -38.81 -11.36 19.78
N LYS A 768 -37.90 -10.40 19.54
CA LYS A 768 -36.89 -10.01 20.54
C LYS A 768 -37.52 -9.44 21.80
N LYS A 769 -37.21 -10.07 22.93
CA LYS A 769 -37.61 -9.64 24.28
C LYS A 769 -36.41 -9.67 25.23
N ASN A 770 -36.58 -9.17 26.46
CA ASN A 770 -35.59 -9.46 27.51
C ASN A 770 -35.78 -10.90 27.95
N ILE A 771 -34.71 -11.70 27.90
CA ILE A 771 -34.70 -13.12 28.29
C ILE A 771 -33.54 -13.33 29.26
N THR A 772 -33.68 -14.29 30.18
CA THR A 772 -32.59 -14.69 31.08
C THR A 772 -31.75 -15.80 30.46
N ILE A 773 -30.43 -15.79 30.70
CA ILE A 773 -29.55 -16.84 30.14
C ILE A 773 -29.89 -18.23 30.70
N GLU A 774 -30.37 -18.30 31.95
CA GLU A 774 -30.83 -19.53 32.60
C GLU A 774 -32.05 -20.14 31.90
N GLU A 775 -33.06 -19.34 31.55
CA GLU A 775 -34.21 -19.78 30.75
C GLU A 775 -33.74 -20.32 29.39
N CYS A 776 -32.90 -19.55 28.67
CA CYS A 776 -32.35 -19.97 27.38
C CYS A 776 -31.61 -21.31 27.45
N VAL A 777 -30.68 -21.46 28.39
CA VAL A 777 -29.86 -22.67 28.53
C VAL A 777 -30.72 -23.87 28.92
N THR A 778 -31.59 -23.70 29.93
CA THR A 778 -32.41 -24.79 30.47
C THR A 778 -33.39 -25.31 29.41
N THR A 779 -34.16 -24.44 28.76
CA THR A 779 -35.13 -24.88 27.73
C THR A 779 -34.43 -25.49 26.52
N SER A 780 -33.29 -24.93 26.08
CA SER A 780 -32.54 -25.46 24.93
C SER A 780 -32.03 -26.88 25.18
N ILE A 781 -31.55 -27.17 26.39
CA ILE A 781 -31.02 -28.49 26.75
C ILE A 781 -32.15 -29.50 26.94
N LEU A 782 -33.27 -29.10 27.56
CA LEU A 782 -34.44 -29.96 27.71
C LEU A 782 -35.01 -30.36 26.34
N GLU A 783 -35.19 -29.41 25.42
CA GLU A 783 -35.67 -29.69 24.06
C GLU A 783 -34.67 -30.54 23.27
N TYR A 784 -33.37 -30.29 23.41
CA TYR A 784 -32.35 -31.10 22.73
C TYR A 784 -32.32 -32.54 23.25
N LYS A 785 -32.47 -32.75 24.57
CA LYS A 785 -32.56 -34.09 25.19
C LYS A 785 -33.84 -34.82 24.81
N LEU A 786 -34.99 -34.14 24.77
CA LEU A 786 -36.26 -34.74 24.32
C LEU A 786 -36.18 -35.26 22.87
N LEU A 787 -35.47 -34.54 21.99
CA LEU A 787 -35.27 -34.93 20.60
C LEU A 787 -34.11 -35.93 20.38
N ASN A 788 -33.26 -36.14 21.40
CA ASN A 788 -32.08 -37.03 21.32
C ASN A 788 -31.84 -37.71 22.70
N PRO A 789 -32.71 -38.65 23.14
CA PRO A 789 -32.63 -39.25 24.46
C PRO A 789 -31.32 -39.99 24.74
N GLU A 790 -30.63 -40.43 23.67
CA GLU A 790 -29.36 -41.15 23.71
C GLU A 790 -28.11 -40.27 23.97
N LYS A 791 -28.29 -38.95 24.18
CA LYS A 791 -27.21 -37.97 24.35
C LYS A 791 -27.25 -37.32 25.73
N ASP A 792 -26.31 -37.73 26.58
CA ASP A 792 -26.14 -37.17 27.93
C ASP A 792 -24.69 -36.72 28.18
N GLY A 793 -24.41 -36.15 29.35
CA GLY A 793 -23.09 -35.62 29.74
C GLY A 793 -23.01 -34.08 29.79
N VAL A 794 -24.16 -33.39 29.89
CA VAL A 794 -24.23 -31.93 29.97
C VAL A 794 -24.26 -31.46 31.43
N TYR A 795 -23.21 -30.76 31.86
CA TYR A 795 -23.08 -30.13 33.17
C TYR A 795 -23.33 -28.62 33.08
N ILE A 796 -24.25 -28.10 33.89
CA ILE A 796 -24.69 -26.70 33.87
C ILE A 796 -24.26 -26.02 35.18
N ASN A 797 -23.58 -24.87 35.09
CA ASN A 797 -23.21 -24.05 36.25
C ASN A 797 -23.42 -22.56 35.94
N ILE A 798 -24.59 -22.03 36.32
CA ILE A 798 -25.00 -20.64 36.07
C ILE A 798 -24.78 -19.83 37.34
N ALA A 799 -23.57 -19.28 37.48
CA ALA A 799 -23.20 -18.46 38.64
C ALA A 799 -23.71 -17.00 38.55
N ASP A 800 -24.02 -16.52 37.34
CA ASP A 800 -24.56 -15.19 37.07
C ASP A 800 -25.70 -15.32 36.04
N ASN A 801 -26.95 -15.37 36.52
CA ASN A 801 -28.11 -15.38 35.62
C ASN A 801 -28.41 -13.95 35.10
N PHE A 802 -27.68 -13.55 34.06
CA PHE A 802 -27.84 -12.26 33.42
C PHE A 802 -28.99 -12.24 32.39
N SER A 803 -29.61 -11.08 32.23
CA SER A 803 -30.62 -10.83 31.18
C SER A 803 -30.02 -10.08 29.99
N PHE A 804 -30.43 -10.47 28.78
CA PHE A 804 -30.06 -9.81 27.52
C PHE A 804 -31.31 -9.63 26.63
N PHE A 805 -31.20 -8.78 25.60
CA PHE A 805 -32.29 -8.54 24.64
C PHE A 805 -32.05 -9.37 23.38
N GLY A 806 -32.92 -10.33 23.09
CA GLY A 806 -32.73 -11.30 22.00
C GLY A 806 -33.95 -12.18 21.76
N SER A 807 -33.84 -13.09 20.79
CA SER A 807 -34.86 -14.10 20.47
C SER A 807 -34.58 -15.42 21.19
N MET A 808 -35.60 -15.97 21.84
CA MET A 808 -35.50 -17.28 22.49
C MET A 808 -35.21 -18.37 21.45
N HIS A 809 -35.92 -18.28 20.32
CA HIS A 809 -35.82 -19.23 19.22
C HIS A 809 -34.41 -19.25 18.61
N TYR A 810 -33.83 -18.09 18.28
CA TYR A 810 -32.48 -18.08 17.71
C TYR A 810 -31.37 -18.45 18.70
N VAL A 811 -31.54 -18.19 20.01
CA VAL A 811 -30.60 -18.69 21.03
C VAL A 811 -30.69 -20.21 21.17
N LYS A 812 -31.89 -20.79 21.13
CA LYS A 812 -32.09 -22.25 21.08
C LYS A 812 -31.40 -22.87 19.86
N HIS A 813 -31.58 -22.31 18.66
CA HIS A 813 -30.91 -22.78 17.45
C HIS A 813 -29.39 -22.62 17.51
N LEU A 814 -28.88 -21.53 18.09
CA LEU A 814 -27.45 -21.35 18.35
C LEU A 814 -26.90 -22.45 19.27
N LEU A 815 -27.55 -22.70 20.41
CA LEU A 815 -27.13 -23.71 21.37
C LEU A 815 -27.25 -25.13 20.79
N SER A 816 -28.32 -25.43 20.04
CA SER A 816 -28.50 -26.69 19.32
C SER A 816 -27.39 -26.94 18.27
N ASN A 817 -26.93 -25.90 17.58
CA ASN A 817 -25.77 -26.00 16.67
C ASN A 817 -24.47 -26.30 17.43
N LEU A 818 -24.25 -25.71 18.62
CA LEU A 818 -23.08 -26.01 19.44
C LEU A 818 -23.12 -27.44 20.02
N LEU A 819 -24.27 -27.85 20.57
CA LEU A 819 -24.52 -29.22 21.06
C LEU A 819 -24.33 -30.25 19.94
N THR A 820 -24.89 -30.01 18.75
CA THR A 820 -24.76 -30.91 17.61
C THR A 820 -23.32 -31.02 17.13
N ASN A 821 -22.54 -29.93 17.13
CA ASN A 821 -21.11 -30.00 16.83
C ASN A 821 -20.34 -30.78 17.90
N ALA A 822 -20.63 -30.57 19.19
CA ALA A 822 -20.00 -31.29 20.29
C ALA A 822 -20.23 -32.81 20.18
N TYR A 823 -21.48 -33.27 20.05
CA TYR A 823 -21.78 -34.70 19.89
C TYR A 823 -21.25 -35.28 18.56
N LYS A 824 -21.27 -34.51 17.45
CA LYS A 824 -20.74 -34.95 16.14
C LYS A 824 -19.23 -35.18 16.16
N TYR A 825 -18.49 -34.48 17.02
CA TYR A 825 -17.01 -34.48 17.03
C TYR A 825 -16.36 -35.02 18.31
N GLY A 826 -17.10 -35.13 19.41
CA GLY A 826 -16.70 -35.79 20.65
C GLY A 826 -17.33 -37.18 20.86
N GLY A 827 -18.37 -37.54 20.09
CA GLY A 827 -19.07 -38.82 20.21
C GLY A 827 -20.15 -38.82 21.30
N ARG A 828 -20.68 -40.00 21.65
CA ARG A 828 -21.81 -40.15 22.59
C ARG A 828 -21.48 -39.78 24.04
N ASN A 829 -20.22 -39.94 24.45
CA ASN A 829 -19.78 -39.76 25.84
C ASN A 829 -19.07 -38.42 26.08
N VAL A 830 -19.22 -37.45 25.17
CA VAL A 830 -18.61 -36.12 25.29
C VAL A 830 -19.16 -35.39 26.51
N LYS A 831 -18.28 -34.86 27.36
CA LYS A 831 -18.67 -34.04 28.50
C LYS A 831 -18.76 -32.59 28.06
N ILE A 832 -19.96 -32.04 28.16
CA ILE A 832 -20.26 -30.66 27.79
C ILE A 832 -20.47 -29.86 29.07
N GLU A 833 -19.68 -28.83 29.26
CA GLU A 833 -19.74 -27.94 30.42
C GLU A 833 -20.21 -26.55 29.99
N ILE A 834 -21.31 -26.09 30.58
CA ILE A 834 -21.94 -24.80 30.26
C ILE A 834 -21.88 -23.91 31.50
N ARG A 835 -21.12 -22.82 31.42
CA ARG A 835 -20.92 -21.87 32.53
C ARG A 835 -21.39 -20.46 32.17
N ALA A 836 -22.03 -19.76 33.11
CA ALA A 836 -22.40 -18.36 32.93
C ALA A 836 -21.74 -17.44 33.99
N GLU A 837 -20.97 -16.45 33.55
CA GLU A 837 -20.44 -15.35 34.39
C GLU A 837 -20.33 -14.04 33.59
N LYS A 838 -20.57 -12.89 34.21
CA LYS A 838 -20.23 -11.55 33.70
C LYS A 838 -20.78 -11.22 32.31
N ASN A 839 -22.00 -11.67 31.99
CA ASN A 839 -22.62 -11.57 30.65
C ASN A 839 -21.91 -12.40 29.56
N LYS A 840 -21.25 -13.49 29.95
CA LYS A 840 -20.70 -14.50 29.06
C LYS A 840 -21.28 -15.86 29.35
N LEU A 841 -21.60 -16.61 28.30
CA LEU A 841 -21.82 -18.05 28.35
C LEU A 841 -20.59 -18.74 27.75
N TYR A 842 -19.95 -19.60 28.54
CA TYR A 842 -18.90 -20.50 28.09
C TYR A 842 -19.53 -21.85 27.81
N PHE A 843 -19.37 -22.35 26.60
CA PHE A 843 -19.78 -23.68 26.18
C PHE A 843 -18.51 -24.47 25.86
N ARG A 844 -18.19 -25.49 26.64
CA ARG A 844 -16.96 -26.28 26.48
C ARG A 844 -17.25 -27.75 26.31
N ASP A 845 -16.64 -28.38 25.31
CA ASP A 845 -16.62 -29.84 25.14
C ASP A 845 -15.20 -30.39 25.32
N ASP A 846 -15.10 -31.65 25.77
CA ASP A 846 -13.85 -32.44 25.81
C ASP A 846 -13.62 -33.27 24.53
N GLY A 847 -14.26 -32.87 23.43
CA GLY A 847 -14.16 -33.54 22.13
C GLY A 847 -12.79 -33.36 21.46
N LYS A 848 -12.68 -33.88 20.23
CA LYS A 848 -11.42 -33.94 19.46
C LYS A 848 -10.72 -32.60 19.19
N GLY A 849 -11.37 -31.47 19.47
CA GLY A 849 -10.87 -30.13 19.19
C GLY A 849 -10.78 -29.77 17.70
N ILE A 850 -10.33 -28.54 17.43
CA ILE A 850 -10.17 -27.93 16.12
C ILE A 850 -8.67 -27.63 15.92
N ALA A 851 -8.16 -27.84 14.70
CA ALA A 851 -6.76 -27.53 14.38
C ALA A 851 -6.54 -26.01 14.31
N GLU A 852 -5.35 -25.55 14.69
CA GLU A 852 -5.03 -24.11 14.75
C GLU A 852 -5.18 -23.41 13.39
N ASP A 853 -4.85 -24.10 12.29
CA ASP A 853 -5.02 -23.63 10.91
C ASP A 853 -6.50 -23.45 10.50
N ASP A 854 -7.44 -24.11 11.18
CA ASP A 854 -8.88 -24.05 10.87
C ASP A 854 -9.61 -22.91 11.60
N LEU A 855 -9.13 -22.53 12.79
CA LEU A 855 -9.76 -21.54 13.66
C LEU A 855 -10.08 -20.19 12.96
N PRO A 856 -9.29 -19.67 12.00
CA PRO A 856 -9.66 -18.46 11.27
C PRO A 856 -10.92 -18.60 10.39
N TYR A 857 -11.22 -19.82 9.94
CA TYR A 857 -12.19 -20.10 8.87
C TYR A 857 -13.48 -20.78 9.35
N ILE A 858 -13.53 -21.33 10.58
CA ILE A 858 -14.70 -22.07 11.08
C ILE A 858 -16.02 -21.28 11.10
N PHE A 859 -15.96 -19.95 10.99
CA PHE A 859 -17.11 -19.05 10.96
C PHE A 859 -17.39 -18.46 9.56
N ASP A 860 -16.65 -18.86 8.53
CA ASP A 860 -16.90 -18.45 7.16
C ASP A 860 -18.03 -19.28 6.57
N ARG A 861 -18.88 -18.65 5.76
CA ARG A 861 -20.03 -19.30 5.11
C ARG A 861 -19.52 -20.41 4.19
N PHE A 862 -20.14 -21.59 4.28
CA PHE A 862 -19.79 -22.79 3.50
C PHE A 862 -18.43 -23.42 3.83
N TYR A 863 -17.77 -23.00 4.93
CA TYR A 863 -16.56 -23.69 5.39
C TYR A 863 -16.91 -24.97 6.16
N SER A 864 -16.56 -26.14 5.62
CA SER A 864 -16.61 -27.40 6.36
C SER A 864 -15.51 -28.37 5.95
N LYS A 865 -14.92 -29.06 6.93
CA LYS A 865 -14.03 -30.22 6.72
C LYS A 865 -14.76 -31.57 6.74
N SER A 866 -16.06 -31.60 7.02
CA SER A 866 -16.85 -32.85 6.96
C SER A 866 -17.54 -32.98 5.61
N LYS A 867 -17.43 -34.16 4.97
CA LYS A 867 -18.12 -34.47 3.70
C LYS A 867 -19.66 -34.31 3.75
N SER A 868 -20.23 -34.21 4.94
CA SER A 868 -21.67 -34.05 5.23
C SER A 868 -22.03 -32.73 5.92
N GLY A 869 -21.17 -31.71 5.85
CA GLY A 869 -21.39 -30.42 6.52
C GLY A 869 -21.55 -29.28 5.53
N THR A 870 -22.68 -28.57 5.60
CA THR A 870 -22.98 -27.41 4.74
C THR A 870 -22.12 -26.17 5.04
N GLY A 871 -21.41 -26.14 6.17
CA GLY A 871 -20.62 -24.98 6.61
C GLY A 871 -21.48 -23.75 7.00
N ILE A 872 -22.78 -23.93 7.22
CA ILE A 872 -23.71 -22.84 7.57
C ILE A 872 -23.83 -22.66 9.09
N GLY A 873 -23.82 -23.74 9.88
CA GLY A 873 -24.19 -23.70 11.31
C GLY A 873 -23.37 -22.73 12.18
N LEU A 874 -22.03 -22.76 12.09
CA LEU A 874 -21.19 -21.83 12.87
C LEU A 874 -21.25 -20.39 12.34
N ALA A 875 -21.37 -20.21 11.02
CA ALA A 875 -21.61 -18.89 10.43
C ALA A 875 -22.95 -18.29 10.92
N PHE A 876 -23.98 -19.11 11.09
CA PHE A 876 -25.25 -18.75 11.73
C PHE A 876 -25.06 -18.38 13.21
N CYS A 877 -24.32 -19.17 14.02
CA CYS A 877 -24.03 -18.83 15.42
C CYS A 877 -23.37 -17.43 15.55
N LYS A 878 -22.41 -17.11 14.67
CA LYS A 878 -21.77 -15.78 14.63
C LYS A 878 -22.72 -14.67 14.24
N MET A 879 -23.58 -14.91 13.27
CA MET A 879 -24.59 -13.96 12.79
C MET A 879 -25.67 -13.68 13.84
N VAL A 880 -26.15 -14.69 14.56
CA VAL A 880 -27.11 -14.56 15.68
C VAL A 880 -26.48 -13.78 16.84
N MET A 881 -25.23 -14.06 17.21
CA MET A 881 -24.56 -13.26 18.26
C MET A 881 -24.39 -11.80 17.83
N GLN A 882 -24.03 -11.53 16.57
CA GLN A 882 -23.92 -10.16 16.05
C GLN A 882 -25.26 -9.42 16.04
N ASP A 883 -26.36 -10.09 15.69
CA ASP A 883 -27.71 -9.52 15.71
C ASP A 883 -28.21 -9.18 17.14
N MET A 884 -27.79 -9.95 18.15
CA MET A 884 -28.02 -9.63 19.56
C MET A 884 -27.05 -8.58 20.12
N GLY A 885 -26.17 -7.99 19.29
CA GLY A 885 -25.15 -7.03 19.72
C GLY A 885 -24.02 -7.64 20.56
N GLY A 886 -23.86 -8.96 20.51
CA GLY A 886 -22.84 -9.75 21.18
C GLY A 886 -21.74 -10.25 20.23
N TYR A 887 -20.92 -11.16 20.72
CA TYR A 887 -19.81 -11.75 19.96
C TYR A 887 -19.56 -13.21 20.35
N ILE A 888 -19.06 -14.01 19.41
CA ILE A 888 -18.63 -15.40 19.63
C ILE A 888 -17.14 -15.53 19.34
N GLU A 889 -16.40 -16.08 20.30
CA GLU A 889 -15.02 -16.56 20.12
C GLU A 889 -14.99 -18.08 20.20
N CYS A 890 -14.00 -18.71 19.58
CA CYS A 890 -13.69 -20.12 19.76
C CYS A 890 -12.22 -20.26 20.18
N LYS A 891 -11.99 -21.00 21.27
CA LYS A 891 -10.68 -21.46 21.71
C LYS A 891 -10.69 -22.97 21.66
N SER A 892 -9.72 -23.58 21.00
CA SER A 892 -9.66 -25.04 20.94
C SER A 892 -8.21 -25.51 20.97
N LYS A 893 -8.03 -26.73 21.48
CA LYS A 893 -6.78 -27.45 21.38
C LYS A 893 -7.08 -28.84 20.86
N LEU A 894 -6.53 -29.15 19.68
CA LEU A 894 -6.67 -30.44 19.02
C LEU A 894 -6.32 -31.58 19.98
N GLY A 895 -7.19 -32.60 20.02
CA GLY A 895 -7.11 -33.75 20.92
C GLY A 895 -7.39 -33.45 22.40
N LYS A 896 -7.95 -32.27 22.77
CA LYS A 896 -8.21 -31.92 24.18
C LYS A 896 -9.56 -31.27 24.48
N TYR A 897 -9.94 -30.20 23.77
CA TYR A 897 -11.20 -29.50 24.03
C TYR A 897 -11.56 -28.49 22.93
N THR A 898 -12.83 -28.12 22.87
CA THR A 898 -13.34 -26.92 22.18
C THR A 898 -14.11 -26.06 23.18
N GLU A 899 -13.90 -24.74 23.18
CA GLU A 899 -14.55 -23.79 24.05
C GLU A 899 -15.07 -22.61 23.22
N PHE A 900 -16.40 -22.46 23.15
CA PHE A 900 -17.06 -21.29 22.57
C PHE A 900 -17.41 -20.30 23.67
N ILE A 901 -17.04 -19.03 23.47
CA ILE A 901 -17.29 -17.94 24.42
C ILE A 901 -18.27 -16.98 23.78
N LEU A 902 -19.52 -17.01 24.26
CA LEU A 902 -20.61 -16.16 23.81
C LEU A 902 -20.70 -14.96 24.75
N THR A 903 -20.35 -13.76 24.27
CA THR A 903 -20.44 -12.51 25.05
C THR A 903 -21.70 -11.74 24.67
N PHE A 904 -22.54 -11.45 25.64
CA PHE A 904 -23.83 -10.75 25.47
C PHE A 904 -23.75 -9.30 25.98
N PRO A 905 -24.49 -8.35 25.39
CA PRO A 905 -24.61 -7.00 25.95
C PRO A 905 -25.59 -6.97 27.12
N LYS A 906 -25.27 -6.19 28.17
CA LYS A 906 -26.16 -5.95 29.31
C LYS A 906 -27.50 -5.36 28.85
N ALA A 907 -28.62 -5.94 29.29
CA ALA A 907 -29.96 -5.40 29.00
C ALA A 907 -30.10 -3.94 29.46
N LYS A 908 -30.57 -3.06 28.56
CA LYS A 908 -30.91 -1.67 28.89
C LYS A 908 -32.31 -1.62 29.51
N LYS A 909 -32.46 -0.95 30.66
CA LYS A 909 -33.79 -0.56 31.20
C LYS A 909 -34.49 0.35 30.19
N ILE A 910 -35.49 -0.15 29.48
CA ILE A 910 -36.33 0.62 28.55
C ILE A 910 -37.35 1.42 29.38
N ARG A 911 -37.18 2.75 29.47
CA ARG A 911 -38.26 3.63 29.94
C ARG A 911 -39.35 3.69 28.86
N LYS A 912 -40.54 3.16 29.16
CA LYS A 912 -41.75 3.36 28.34
C LYS A 912 -42.05 4.87 28.24
N LEU A 913 -42.02 5.40 27.01
CA LEU A 913 -42.72 6.65 26.67
C LEU A 913 -44.02 6.25 25.98
N ILE A 914 -45.10 6.27 26.75
CA ILE A 914 -46.49 6.20 26.27
C ILE A 914 -46.95 7.64 26.00
N LYS A 915 -47.95 7.81 25.12
CA LYS A 915 -48.75 9.01 24.79
C LYS A 915 -48.30 9.75 23.51
N LYS A 916 -49.23 10.14 22.65
CA LYS A 916 -50.65 9.72 22.52
C LYS A 916 -51.08 9.90 21.07
#